data_AF-A0A316PSI6-F1
#
_entry.id   AF-A0A316PSI6-F1
#
_cell.length_a   1.000
_cell.length_b   1.000
_cell.length_c   1.000
_cell.angle_alpha   90.00
_cell.angle_beta   90.00
_cell.angle_gamma   90.00
#
_symmetry.space_group_name_H-M   'P 1'
#
loop_
_entity.id
_entity.type
_entity.pdbx_description
1 polymer ?
#
loop_
_entity_poly.entity_id
_entity_poly.type
_entity_poly.pdbx_seq_one_letter_code
_entity_poly.pdbx_strand_id
1 'polypeptide(L)'
;MSSIPNHNLVCPIRGPLDAMYFSKDGLTVTEEARRIDCIKFLLSKGYPKENFQCETTVIKHIGNSGRNSLRADIVIYDISIPEIRALSDEKRNQHIFLVAEIKRDSKSKKKGIAFQLEPAMRQSARAFVLGVYWDDVNRYLYVKQVRDNQIVITRDDLGNLPEYGSKYRYKKLKYKDLIKPEDITATLMDIANILRSNQVNDDATRYRETVKLLLAKYIDEREAKETGEDLIMQVVPGNDSTFLERINALYVRTGRVYSKAKSIFGNHGFEADEKILREMVQKVQGLNLLDSSSDSMQQVFMTFVPAVFKKDLDQYFTPLTLVNSMVEILRPGPNDKVADPAMGTADFLSATMQYRLKYNDGQIINRVYGSDKDPQAYELALINMALNKDGQTNLHNVDTIEQYTLWNKQMDVVLCNPPFGSRTLETRASVLKHYDLGHVWTFTAGKWVKTDEVLPAQQLGILFIERCYKLLAEDNGRLAIILPEGYLCTSSYGYVRQWILNKFRIIGLVELPRRIFLKSDADLRSNILFAERKPKNDISDYPIHTELVRKVGYKLGKGFSTIPMRDQSTGLELRDSVTNDVLIDTDFNRVKENFSTFIKMQKQNANFEWDGAHLSDILNHPQLDMKPRRLTRNALLNLRDIQSTPYKHLYEIAEILETTENFSDTIEPDQPVYLVEGQDIRALEGSVVLKNSEKRWQAEVRKTNKGYRLKTKDIVIGLVRPERRNIGLYLDSKENVFGSPDGVAIVRQKDLRYPIEWVFQALRTEQCRIQFWTESGGTSYGKLTLDQIKNVLIPIPSDEEINCITKNVQEWALAQRQVLKAFDNIWDTNDKRAILNSPVIGLEGSLISVDNEEDD
;
A
#
# COMPACT_ATOMS: atom_id res chain seq x y z
N MET A 1 1.54 36.65 10.97
CA MET A 1 2.04 37.44 9.82
C MET A 1 3.55 37.57 9.92
N SER A 2 4.26 36.68 9.24
CA SER A 2 5.60 36.88 8.70
C SER A 2 5.64 35.97 7.47
N SER A 3 5.59 36.57 6.29
CA SER A 3 5.68 35.87 5.01
C SER A 3 7.08 35.28 4.88
N ILE A 4 7.25 34.03 5.30
CA ILE A 4 8.42 33.24 4.92
C ILE A 4 8.32 33.06 3.40
N PRO A 5 9.31 33.49 2.61
CA PRO A 5 9.26 33.28 1.18
C PRO A 5 9.28 31.77 0.90
N ASN A 6 8.25 31.28 0.21
CA ASN A 6 8.10 29.91 -0.26
C ASN A 6 9.14 29.62 -1.35
N HIS A 7 10.38 29.34 -0.96
CA HIS A 7 11.41 28.86 -1.88
C HIS A 7 11.35 27.34 -2.00
N ASN A 8 10.90 26.83 -3.14
CA ASN A 8 10.73 25.38 -3.38
C ASN A 8 11.99 24.69 -3.95
N LEU A 9 13.00 25.45 -4.43
CA LEU A 9 14.23 24.89 -4.99
C LEU A 9 15.46 25.71 -4.56
N VAL A 10 16.59 25.02 -4.34
CA VAL A 10 17.89 25.65 -4.03
C VAL A 10 18.93 25.26 -5.09
N CYS A 11 19.48 26.25 -5.78
CA CYS A 11 20.54 26.07 -6.76
C CYS A 11 21.92 26.27 -6.11
N PRO A 12 22.87 25.32 -6.24
CA PRO A 12 24.20 25.43 -5.64
C PRO A 12 24.98 26.68 -6.05
N ILE A 13 24.72 27.22 -7.25
CA ILE A 13 25.44 28.38 -7.80
C ILE A 13 24.64 29.70 -7.70
N ARG A 14 23.30 29.66 -7.77
CA ARG A 14 22.41 30.85 -7.75
C ARG A 14 21.72 31.11 -6.42
N GLY A 15 21.77 30.16 -5.47
CA GLY A 15 21.04 30.26 -4.20
C GLY A 15 19.57 29.83 -4.31
N PRO A 16 18.71 30.27 -3.37
CA PRO A 16 17.27 29.96 -3.38
C PRO A 16 16.59 30.52 -4.64
N LEU A 17 15.69 29.74 -5.24
CA LEU A 17 14.96 30.12 -6.45
C LEU A 17 13.45 30.08 -6.20
N ASP A 18 12.74 31.03 -6.83
CA ASP A 18 11.28 31.03 -6.89
C ASP A 18 10.80 30.16 -8.07
N ALA A 19 11.04 28.85 -7.95
CA ALA A 19 10.70 27.86 -8.96
C ALA A 19 10.22 26.57 -8.30
N MET A 20 9.25 25.90 -8.92
CA MET A 20 8.72 24.61 -8.48
C MET A 20 9.54 23.44 -9.06
N TYR A 21 9.66 22.35 -8.32
CA TYR A 21 10.31 21.13 -8.81
C TYR A 21 9.46 20.41 -9.86
N PHE A 22 8.14 20.34 -9.66
CA PHE A 22 7.21 19.79 -10.64
C PHE A 22 6.47 20.91 -11.38
N SER A 23 6.06 20.62 -12.61
CA SER A 23 5.26 21.51 -13.43
C SER A 23 3.82 21.58 -12.86
N LYS A 24 2.95 22.38 -13.47
CA LYS A 24 1.56 22.55 -13.00
C LYS A 24 0.75 21.24 -12.96
N ASP A 25 1.21 20.20 -13.66
CA ASP A 25 0.62 18.86 -13.66
C ASP A 25 0.99 18.02 -12.42
N GLY A 26 1.89 18.48 -11.56
CA GLY A 26 2.34 17.78 -10.35
C GLY A 26 3.19 16.53 -10.59
N LEU A 27 3.40 16.13 -11.85
CA LEU A 27 4.04 14.88 -12.24
C LEU A 27 5.34 15.10 -13.03
N THR A 28 5.40 16.14 -13.85
CA THR A 28 6.56 16.38 -14.72
C THR A 28 7.56 17.27 -14.01
N VAL A 29 8.80 16.80 -13.80
CA VAL A 29 9.89 17.63 -13.25
C VAL A 29 10.09 18.87 -14.13
N THR A 30 10.38 20.03 -13.57
CA THR A 30 10.62 21.27 -14.34
C THR A 30 11.98 21.25 -15.02
N GLU A 31 12.14 22.08 -16.04
CA GLU A 31 13.45 22.28 -16.69
C GLU A 31 14.47 22.89 -15.70
N GLU A 32 13.99 23.75 -14.80
CA GLU A 32 14.81 24.39 -13.77
C GLU A 32 15.36 23.39 -12.75
N ALA A 33 14.55 22.43 -12.29
CA ALA A 33 15.02 21.35 -11.43
C ALA A 33 16.11 20.50 -12.13
N ARG A 34 15.92 20.14 -13.41
CA ARG A 34 16.94 19.41 -14.19
C ARG A 34 18.22 20.22 -14.42
N ARG A 35 18.09 21.54 -14.61
CA ARG A 35 19.24 22.45 -14.69
C ARG A 35 20.06 22.39 -13.40
N ILE A 36 19.40 22.36 -12.23
CA ILE A 36 20.07 22.20 -10.93
C ILE A 36 20.77 20.83 -10.83
N ASP A 37 20.15 19.75 -11.29
CA ASP A 37 20.76 18.42 -11.24
C ASP A 37 21.98 18.29 -12.17
N CYS A 38 21.92 18.88 -13.37
CA CYS A 38 23.07 19.01 -14.26
C CYS A 38 24.21 19.82 -13.60
N ILE A 39 23.89 20.93 -12.93
CA ILE A 39 24.89 21.73 -12.19
C ILE A 39 25.54 20.90 -11.07
N LYS A 40 24.75 20.18 -10.26
CA LYS A 40 25.27 19.32 -9.20
C LYS A 40 26.22 18.26 -9.76
N PHE A 41 25.87 17.65 -10.89
CA PHE A 41 26.74 16.68 -11.57
C PHE A 41 28.06 17.31 -12.02
N LEU A 42 28.02 18.48 -12.68
CA LEU A 42 29.23 19.16 -13.15
C LEU A 42 30.12 19.59 -11.97
N LEU A 43 29.54 20.11 -10.88
CA LEU A 43 30.28 20.42 -9.65
C LEU A 43 30.96 19.17 -9.06
N SER A 44 30.28 18.00 -9.08
CA SER A 44 30.86 16.74 -8.61
C SER A 44 32.07 16.28 -9.43
N LYS A 45 32.23 16.78 -10.67
CA LYS A 45 33.39 16.57 -11.55
C LYS A 45 34.48 17.64 -11.40
N GLY A 46 34.38 18.48 -10.36
CA GLY A 46 35.38 19.50 -10.04
C GLY A 46 35.29 20.78 -10.86
N TYR A 47 34.19 21.01 -11.59
CA TYR A 47 33.99 22.27 -12.31
C TYR A 47 33.78 23.43 -11.31
N PRO A 48 34.55 24.54 -11.38
CA PRO A 48 34.49 25.61 -10.38
C PRO A 48 33.17 26.37 -10.43
N LYS A 49 32.53 26.58 -9.27
CA LYS A 49 31.23 27.28 -9.16
C LYS A 49 31.30 28.71 -9.74
N GLU A 50 32.42 29.38 -9.56
CA GLU A 50 32.73 30.73 -10.02
C GLU A 50 32.85 30.85 -11.55
N ASN A 51 32.83 29.75 -12.30
CA ASN A 51 32.93 29.73 -13.76
C ASN A 51 31.60 29.43 -14.48
N PHE A 52 30.53 29.16 -13.72
CA PHE A 52 29.21 28.84 -14.30
C PHE A 52 28.43 30.10 -14.65
N GLN A 53 27.82 30.10 -15.83
CA GLN A 53 26.82 31.08 -16.23
C GLN A 53 25.57 30.38 -16.73
N CYS A 54 24.43 30.63 -16.10
CA CYS A 54 23.13 30.13 -16.57
C CYS A 54 22.50 31.10 -17.58
N GLU A 55 21.64 30.58 -18.47
CA GLU A 55 20.82 31.37 -19.40
C GLU A 55 21.65 32.38 -20.23
N THR A 56 22.73 31.89 -20.84
CA THR A 56 23.75 32.75 -21.44
C THR A 56 23.66 32.79 -22.94
N THR A 57 23.71 34.00 -23.50
CA THR A 57 23.83 34.23 -24.94
C THR A 57 25.25 33.89 -25.40
N VAL A 58 25.37 32.83 -26.19
CA VAL A 58 26.62 32.38 -26.83
C VAL A 58 26.96 33.28 -28.03
N ILE A 59 25.94 33.72 -28.78
CA ILE A 59 26.11 34.63 -29.92
C ILE A 59 25.00 35.65 -29.97
N LYS A 60 25.37 36.92 -30.14
CA LYS A 60 24.45 38.00 -30.50
C LYS A 60 24.41 38.14 -32.02
N HIS A 61 23.21 38.32 -32.59
CA HIS A 61 22.97 38.66 -33.99
C HIS A 61 23.23 37.53 -35.01
N ILE A 62 22.33 36.55 -35.08
CA ILE A 62 22.29 35.50 -36.11
C ILE A 62 21.31 35.87 -37.23
N GLY A 63 21.76 35.75 -38.48
CA GLY A 63 20.96 35.96 -39.70
C GLY A 63 20.97 37.39 -40.25
N ASN A 64 20.52 37.57 -41.50
CA ASN A 64 20.61 38.84 -42.27
C ASN A 64 19.91 40.05 -41.63
N SER A 65 19.07 39.87 -40.61
CA SER A 65 18.37 40.94 -39.89
C SER A 65 18.93 41.25 -38.50
N GLY A 66 19.95 40.51 -38.04
CA GLY A 66 20.61 40.73 -36.74
C GLY A 66 19.69 40.61 -35.51
N ARG A 67 18.46 40.09 -35.62
CA ARG A 67 17.51 40.06 -34.49
C ARG A 67 17.55 38.79 -33.63
N ASN A 68 18.16 37.71 -34.11
CA ASN A 68 18.18 36.44 -33.37
C ASN A 68 19.47 36.29 -32.55
N SER A 69 19.40 35.63 -31.40
CA SER A 69 20.56 35.28 -30.57
C SER A 69 20.52 33.80 -30.22
N LEU A 70 21.68 33.17 -30.14
CA LEU A 70 21.80 31.78 -29.70
C LEU A 70 22.10 31.77 -28.21
N ARG A 71 21.22 31.13 -27.45
CA ARG A 71 21.32 30.99 -26.00
C ARG A 71 21.57 29.52 -25.65
N ALA A 72 22.31 29.31 -24.57
CA ALA A 72 22.50 28.02 -23.94
C ALA A 72 22.09 28.10 -22.47
N ASP A 73 21.53 27.01 -21.95
CA ASP A 73 21.05 26.94 -20.57
C ASP A 73 22.19 27.06 -19.56
N ILE A 74 23.34 26.44 -19.85
CA ILE A 74 24.56 26.56 -19.04
C ILE A 74 25.77 26.76 -19.96
N VAL A 75 26.61 27.73 -19.63
CA VAL A 75 27.94 27.90 -20.19
C VAL A 75 28.96 27.86 -19.05
N ILE A 76 30.03 27.11 -19.23
CA ILE A 76 31.17 27.11 -18.31
C ILE A 76 32.38 27.65 -19.04
N TYR A 77 33.04 28.60 -18.40
CA TYR A 77 34.26 29.21 -18.89
C TYR A 77 35.51 28.60 -18.27
N ASP A 78 36.67 28.79 -18.92
CA ASP A 78 37.97 28.41 -18.36
C ASP A 78 38.56 29.44 -17.38
N ILE A 79 37.88 30.57 -17.20
CA ILE A 79 38.18 31.63 -16.21
C ILE A 79 36.91 32.04 -15.46
N SER A 80 37.06 32.83 -14.39
CA SER A 80 35.94 33.21 -13.51
C SER A 80 34.93 34.16 -14.18
N ILE A 81 33.67 34.11 -13.76
CA ILE A 81 32.61 35.00 -14.27
C ILE A 81 32.93 36.50 -14.11
N PRO A 82 33.52 36.98 -12.99
CA PRO A 82 33.98 38.37 -12.89
C PRO A 82 34.94 38.77 -14.01
N GLU A 83 35.90 37.90 -14.37
CA GLU A 83 36.84 38.15 -15.46
C GLU A 83 36.15 38.11 -16.83
N ILE A 84 35.26 37.14 -17.06
CA ILE A 84 34.45 37.06 -18.29
C ILE A 84 33.62 38.32 -18.51
N ARG A 85 33.03 38.88 -17.45
CA ARG A 85 32.21 40.10 -17.54
C ARG A 85 33.01 41.32 -18.01
N ALA A 86 34.32 41.36 -17.76
CA ALA A 86 35.21 42.42 -18.22
C ALA A 86 35.61 42.34 -19.72
N LEU A 87 35.38 41.18 -20.36
CA LEU A 87 35.74 40.95 -21.77
C LEU A 87 34.63 41.35 -22.75
N SER A 88 35.02 41.64 -24.00
CA SER A 88 34.09 41.79 -25.13
C SER A 88 33.47 40.44 -25.53
N ASP A 89 32.31 40.44 -26.18
CA ASP A 89 31.58 39.21 -26.51
C ASP A 89 32.41 38.24 -27.40
N GLU A 90 33.22 38.76 -28.32
CA GLU A 90 34.16 37.97 -29.14
C GLU A 90 35.24 37.28 -28.31
N LYS A 91 35.79 37.99 -27.32
CA LYS A 91 36.81 37.44 -26.41
C LYS A 91 36.20 36.43 -25.44
N ARG A 92 34.97 36.66 -24.95
CA ARG A 92 34.24 35.70 -24.11
C ARG A 92 34.06 34.35 -24.81
N ASN A 93 33.79 34.36 -26.11
CA ASN A 93 33.59 33.14 -26.90
C ASN A 93 34.84 32.24 -27.00
N GLN A 94 36.04 32.77 -26.77
CA GLN A 94 37.30 32.01 -26.74
C GLN A 94 37.47 31.22 -25.43
N HIS A 95 36.81 31.69 -24.36
CA HIS A 95 36.86 31.10 -23.02
C HIS A 95 35.79 30.04 -22.77
N ILE A 96 34.85 29.83 -23.70
CA ILE A 96 33.81 28.80 -23.55
C ILE A 96 34.48 27.42 -23.55
N PHE A 97 34.41 26.75 -22.40
CA PHE A 97 34.95 25.42 -22.19
C PHE A 97 33.87 24.35 -22.37
N LEU A 98 32.68 24.59 -21.82
CA LEU A 98 31.53 23.68 -21.90
C LEU A 98 30.24 24.44 -22.17
N VAL A 99 29.37 23.87 -22.99
CA VAL A 99 28.00 24.33 -23.22
C VAL A 99 27.04 23.20 -22.86
N ALA A 100 25.99 23.47 -22.07
CA ALA A 100 24.95 22.51 -21.80
C ALA A 100 23.58 23.00 -22.24
N GLU A 101 22.81 22.08 -22.81
CA GLU A 101 21.41 22.27 -23.18
C GLU A 101 20.54 21.32 -22.34
N ILE A 102 19.57 21.88 -21.64
CA ILE A 102 18.67 21.17 -20.74
C ILE A 102 17.26 21.23 -21.32
N LYS A 103 16.55 20.10 -21.26
CA LYS A 103 15.14 20.04 -21.67
C LYS A 103 14.32 19.41 -20.57
N ARG A 104 13.08 19.87 -20.47
CA ARG A 104 12.10 19.28 -19.55
C ARG A 104 11.75 17.84 -19.90
N ASP A 105 11.76 17.47 -21.17
CA ASP A 105 11.39 16.12 -21.59
C ASP A 105 12.05 15.77 -22.93
N SER A 106 12.09 14.47 -23.20
CA SER A 106 12.66 13.90 -24.42
C SER A 106 11.94 14.31 -25.72
N LYS A 107 10.75 14.94 -25.67
CA LYS A 107 9.98 15.32 -26.88
C LYS A 107 10.72 16.34 -27.72
N SER A 108 11.46 17.23 -27.07
CA SER A 108 12.20 18.31 -27.75
C SER A 108 13.66 17.96 -28.05
N LYS A 109 14.10 16.72 -27.78
CA LYS A 109 15.50 16.29 -27.91
C LYS A 109 16.13 16.58 -29.26
N LYS A 110 15.50 16.12 -30.35
CA LYS A 110 16.03 16.30 -31.71
C LYS A 110 16.21 17.79 -32.03
N LYS A 111 15.27 18.64 -31.60
CA LYS A 111 15.32 20.08 -31.84
C LYS A 111 16.40 20.75 -30.98
N GLY A 112 16.48 20.41 -29.69
CA GLY A 112 17.47 20.99 -28.78
C GLY A 112 18.91 20.70 -29.22
N ILE A 113 19.20 19.46 -29.62
CA ILE A 113 20.54 19.10 -30.09
C ILE A 113 20.86 19.80 -31.42
N ALA A 114 20.00 19.65 -32.43
CA ALA A 114 20.29 20.10 -33.79
C ALA A 114 20.26 21.64 -33.95
N PHE A 115 19.45 22.35 -33.16
CA PHE A 115 19.25 23.79 -33.32
C PHE A 115 19.81 24.65 -32.19
N GLN A 116 20.21 24.07 -31.05
CA GLN A 116 20.75 24.84 -29.91
C GLN A 116 22.16 24.37 -29.55
N LEU A 117 22.33 23.11 -29.11
CA LEU A 117 23.62 22.61 -28.61
C LEU A 117 24.71 22.56 -29.69
N GLU A 118 24.47 21.83 -30.79
CA GLU A 118 25.48 21.70 -31.85
C GLU A 118 25.84 23.06 -32.49
N PRO A 119 24.88 23.94 -32.83
CA PRO A 119 25.19 25.29 -33.29
C PRO A 119 26.04 26.08 -32.29
N ALA A 120 25.75 26.01 -30.98
CA ALA A 120 26.51 26.74 -29.96
C ALA A 120 27.95 26.26 -29.87
N MET A 121 28.15 24.94 -29.95
CA MET A 121 29.49 24.36 -30.01
C MET A 121 30.24 24.79 -31.28
N ARG A 122 29.62 24.65 -32.47
CA ARG A 122 30.26 24.99 -33.75
C ARG A 122 30.77 26.43 -33.78
N GLN A 123 29.96 27.34 -33.26
CA GLN A 123 30.23 28.77 -33.33
C GLN A 123 31.18 29.30 -32.23
N SER A 124 31.42 28.52 -31.17
CA SER A 124 32.46 28.89 -30.20
C SER A 124 33.82 29.03 -30.89
N ALA A 125 34.59 30.05 -30.55
CA ALA A 125 35.91 30.30 -31.17
C ALA A 125 36.97 29.26 -30.74
N ARG A 126 36.72 28.53 -29.66
CA ARG A 126 37.66 27.54 -29.13
C ARG A 126 37.68 26.28 -30.00
N ALA A 127 38.88 25.77 -30.27
CA ALA A 127 39.09 24.58 -31.09
C ALA A 127 38.55 23.30 -30.43
N PHE A 128 38.52 23.27 -29.10
CA PHE A 128 38.02 22.17 -28.29
C PHE A 128 36.92 22.68 -27.35
N VAL A 129 35.70 22.13 -27.48
CA VAL A 129 34.55 22.50 -26.64
C VAL A 129 33.77 21.24 -26.26
N LEU A 130 33.39 21.15 -24.99
CA LEU A 130 32.52 20.11 -24.48
C LEU A 130 31.05 20.55 -24.58
N GLY A 131 30.18 19.62 -24.94
CA GLY A 131 28.73 19.82 -25.01
C GLY A 131 28.03 18.84 -24.11
N VAL A 132 27.04 19.27 -23.34
CA VAL A 132 26.21 18.38 -22.52
C VAL A 132 24.76 18.54 -22.94
N TYR A 133 24.09 17.41 -23.19
CA TYR A 133 22.64 17.38 -23.34
C TYR A 133 22.02 16.63 -22.17
N TRP A 134 20.98 17.19 -21.57
CA TRP A 134 20.30 16.62 -20.39
C TRP A 134 18.77 16.74 -20.50
N ASP A 135 18.06 15.62 -20.46
CA ASP A 135 16.61 15.56 -20.28
C ASP A 135 16.22 14.49 -19.22
N ASP A 136 14.95 14.08 -19.20
CA ASP A 136 14.40 13.07 -18.29
C ASP A 136 14.96 11.65 -18.47
N VAL A 137 15.51 11.34 -19.64
CA VAL A 137 15.96 9.99 -20.03
C VAL A 137 17.41 9.98 -20.55
N ASN A 138 17.79 11.04 -21.25
CA ASN A 138 18.95 11.11 -22.11
C ASN A 138 19.98 12.09 -21.52
N ARG A 139 21.20 11.59 -21.35
CA ARG A 139 22.35 12.34 -20.86
C ARG A 139 23.54 12.06 -21.77
N TYR A 140 23.92 13.05 -22.59
CA TYR A 140 24.94 12.86 -23.61
C TYR A 140 26.09 13.84 -23.47
N LEU A 141 27.28 13.35 -23.80
CA LEU A 141 28.46 14.17 -24.04
C LEU A 141 28.62 14.40 -25.53
N TYR A 142 28.86 15.64 -25.91
CA TYR A 142 29.29 16.03 -27.24
C TYR A 142 30.68 16.63 -27.15
N VAL A 143 31.53 16.32 -28.13
CA VAL A 143 32.90 16.82 -28.17
C VAL A 143 33.16 17.44 -29.53
N LYS A 144 33.42 18.74 -29.53
CA LYS A 144 33.92 19.48 -30.68
C LYS A 144 35.43 19.42 -30.73
N GLN A 145 35.96 19.09 -31.90
CA GLN A 145 37.37 19.20 -32.23
C GLN A 145 37.53 19.81 -33.63
N VAL A 146 38.51 20.68 -33.81
CA VAL A 146 38.93 21.15 -35.14
C VAL A 146 40.08 20.26 -35.61
N ARG A 147 39.87 19.52 -36.70
CA ARG A 147 40.90 18.68 -37.36
C ARG A 147 40.96 19.07 -38.83
N ASP A 148 42.16 19.34 -39.36
CA ASP A 148 42.36 19.72 -40.77
C ASP A 148 41.42 20.85 -41.26
N ASN A 149 41.29 21.91 -40.44
CA ASN A 149 40.34 23.03 -40.64
C ASN A 149 38.85 22.64 -40.73
N GLN A 150 38.48 21.41 -40.40
CA GLN A 150 37.09 20.96 -40.31
C GLN A 150 36.64 20.82 -38.86
N ILE A 151 35.42 21.30 -38.57
CA ILE A 151 34.78 21.14 -37.26
C ILE A 151 34.10 19.78 -37.22
N VAL A 152 34.66 18.88 -36.40
CA VAL A 152 34.07 17.57 -36.12
C VAL A 152 33.42 17.62 -34.74
N ILE A 153 32.13 17.28 -34.67
CA ILE A 153 31.42 17.09 -33.42
C ILE A 153 31.06 15.61 -33.31
N THR A 154 31.51 14.98 -32.23
CA THR A 154 31.25 13.57 -31.93
C THR A 154 30.40 13.44 -30.68
N ARG A 155 29.60 12.36 -30.60
CA ARG A 155 28.83 12.00 -29.40
C ARG A 155 29.58 10.93 -28.62
N ASP A 156 29.60 11.07 -27.30
CA ASP A 156 30.08 10.09 -26.34
C ASP A 156 29.12 10.01 -25.13
N ASP A 157 29.37 9.08 -24.23
CA ASP A 157 28.62 8.94 -22.98
C ASP A 157 29.00 10.04 -21.96
N LEU A 158 28.03 10.51 -21.18
CA LEU A 158 28.28 11.54 -20.18
C LEU A 158 29.24 11.06 -19.07
N GLY A 159 29.33 9.75 -18.83
CA GLY A 159 30.33 9.16 -17.92
C GLY A 159 31.78 9.47 -18.29
N ASN A 160 32.05 9.72 -19.57
CA ASN A 160 33.37 10.10 -20.09
C ASN A 160 33.70 11.59 -19.98
N LEU A 161 32.80 12.39 -19.38
CA LEU A 161 33.08 13.79 -19.12
C LEU A 161 34.35 13.91 -18.24
N PRO A 162 35.40 14.61 -18.72
CA PRO A 162 36.63 14.75 -17.96
C PRO A 162 36.42 15.64 -16.74
N GLU A 163 37.27 15.47 -15.73
CA GLU A 163 37.38 16.46 -14.65
C GLU A 163 37.82 17.82 -15.22
N TYR A 164 37.46 18.89 -14.53
CA TYR A 164 37.80 20.24 -14.95
C TYR A 164 39.33 20.40 -15.16
N GLY A 165 39.72 21.02 -16.27
CA GLY A 165 41.12 21.21 -16.65
C GLY A 165 41.79 19.99 -17.32
N SER A 166 41.18 18.80 -17.27
CA SER A 166 41.72 17.61 -17.93
C SER A 166 41.37 17.56 -19.43
N LYS A 167 42.27 16.97 -20.24
CA LYS A 167 42.01 16.74 -21.67
C LYS A 167 41.05 15.57 -21.85
N TYR A 168 40.00 15.77 -22.65
CA TYR A 168 39.13 14.66 -23.07
C TYR A 168 39.91 13.63 -23.89
N ARG A 169 39.68 12.36 -23.55
CA ARG A 169 40.06 11.21 -24.37
C ARG A 169 38.91 10.21 -24.26
N TYR A 170 38.52 9.65 -25.40
CA TYR A 170 37.63 8.50 -25.38
C TYR A 170 38.27 7.39 -24.54
N LYS A 171 37.49 6.82 -23.64
CA LYS A 171 37.84 5.64 -22.87
C LYS A 171 36.61 4.73 -22.81
N LYS A 172 36.86 3.44 -22.68
CA LYS A 172 35.79 2.49 -22.36
C LYS A 172 35.23 2.84 -20.98
N LEU A 173 33.92 2.69 -20.84
CA LEU A 173 33.25 2.98 -19.58
C LEU A 173 33.64 1.93 -18.54
N LYS A 174 33.94 2.40 -17.32
CA LYS A 174 34.06 1.58 -16.12
C LYS A 174 32.89 1.83 -15.18
N TYR A 175 32.73 0.98 -14.17
CA TYR A 175 31.67 1.14 -13.17
C TYR A 175 31.61 2.55 -12.54
N LYS A 176 32.77 3.11 -12.19
CA LYS A 176 32.89 4.46 -11.59
C LYS A 176 32.45 5.61 -12.52
N ASP A 177 32.34 5.35 -13.82
CA ASP A 177 31.94 6.35 -14.82
C ASP A 177 30.41 6.40 -14.98
N LEU A 178 29.69 5.41 -14.46
CA LEU A 178 28.24 5.27 -14.62
C LEU A 178 27.45 6.30 -13.81
N ILE A 179 26.33 6.75 -14.37
CA ILE A 179 25.46 7.77 -13.78
C ILE A 179 24.12 7.14 -13.40
N LYS A 180 23.64 7.42 -12.19
CA LYS A 180 22.35 6.91 -11.71
C LYS A 180 21.20 7.47 -12.57
N PRO A 181 20.32 6.64 -13.15
CA PRO A 181 19.17 7.09 -13.90
C PRO A 181 18.16 7.86 -13.03
N GLU A 182 17.51 8.87 -13.60
CA GLU A 182 16.35 9.55 -12.97
C GLU A 182 15.08 8.71 -13.14
N ASP A 183 14.80 8.27 -14.37
CA ASP A 183 13.65 7.41 -14.69
C ASP A 183 14.09 6.18 -15.51
N ILE A 184 14.24 5.06 -14.80
CA ILE A 184 14.58 3.77 -15.41
C ILE A 184 13.41 3.27 -16.27
N THR A 185 12.18 3.50 -15.83
CA THR A 185 10.97 3.03 -16.50
C THR A 185 10.87 3.63 -17.89
N ALA A 186 11.12 4.93 -18.03
CA ALA A 186 11.14 5.62 -19.33
C ALA A 186 12.24 5.08 -20.26
N THR A 187 13.44 4.81 -19.72
CA THR A 187 14.54 4.23 -20.50
C THR A 187 14.19 2.84 -21.03
N LEU A 188 13.56 2.01 -20.19
CA LEU A 188 13.15 0.66 -20.58
C LEU A 188 11.96 0.68 -21.55
N MET A 189 11.05 1.66 -21.44
CA MET A 189 9.98 1.87 -22.42
C MET A 189 10.55 2.28 -23.77
N ASP A 190 11.58 3.13 -23.79
CA ASP A 190 12.35 3.48 -24.99
C ASP A 190 12.94 2.23 -25.66
N ILE A 191 13.50 1.30 -24.86
CA ILE A 191 14.03 0.03 -25.35
C ILE A 191 12.92 -0.85 -25.94
N ALA A 192 11.79 -0.98 -25.24
CA ALA A 192 10.63 -1.70 -25.77
C ALA A 192 10.12 -1.06 -27.08
N ASN A 193 10.17 0.27 -27.21
CA ASN A 193 9.79 0.97 -28.44
C ASN A 193 10.77 0.70 -29.58
N ILE A 194 12.08 0.62 -29.32
CA ILE A 194 13.09 0.23 -30.33
C ILE A 194 12.74 -1.16 -30.90
N LEU A 195 12.44 -2.13 -30.05
CA LEU A 195 12.03 -3.47 -30.48
C LEU A 195 10.74 -3.44 -31.31
N ARG A 196 9.76 -2.63 -30.90
CA ARG A 196 8.50 -2.45 -31.64
C ARG A 196 8.72 -1.85 -33.03
N SER A 197 9.54 -0.80 -33.14
CA SER A 197 9.87 -0.18 -34.42
C SER A 197 10.61 -1.12 -35.38
N ASN A 198 11.26 -2.16 -34.85
CA ASN A 198 11.94 -3.20 -35.61
C ASN A 198 11.13 -4.51 -35.70
N GLN A 199 9.79 -4.40 -35.75
CA GLN A 199 8.85 -5.50 -36.06
C GLN A 199 8.68 -6.58 -34.96
N VAL A 200 9.18 -6.37 -33.74
CA VAL A 200 8.86 -7.24 -32.60
C VAL A 200 7.51 -6.83 -32.01
N ASN A 201 6.42 -7.28 -32.61
CA ASN A 201 5.08 -6.81 -32.26
C ASN A 201 4.47 -7.45 -30.99
N ASP A 202 4.98 -8.60 -30.53
CA ASP A 202 4.50 -9.22 -29.29
C ASP A 202 5.06 -8.52 -28.05
N ASP A 203 4.17 -7.94 -27.26
CA ASP A 203 4.47 -7.20 -26.02
C ASP A 203 5.28 -8.04 -25.03
N ALA A 204 4.87 -9.28 -24.76
CA ALA A 204 5.57 -10.14 -23.80
C ALA A 204 7.02 -10.41 -24.22
N THR A 205 7.26 -10.58 -25.52
CA THR A 205 8.61 -10.72 -26.08
C THR A 205 9.42 -9.45 -25.90
N ARG A 206 8.87 -8.28 -26.21
CA ARG A 206 9.60 -7.01 -26.03
C ARG A 206 9.99 -6.76 -24.58
N TYR A 207 9.04 -6.95 -23.66
CA TYR A 207 9.29 -6.75 -22.24
C TYR A 207 10.27 -7.79 -21.68
N ARG A 208 10.19 -9.05 -22.13
CA ARG A 208 11.15 -10.09 -21.75
C ARG A 208 12.57 -9.75 -22.19
N GLU A 209 12.76 -9.32 -23.43
CA GLU A 209 14.08 -8.91 -23.94
C GLU A 209 14.62 -7.67 -23.22
N THR A 210 13.73 -6.75 -22.82
CA THR A 210 14.07 -5.57 -22.02
C THR A 210 14.56 -5.98 -20.62
N VAL A 211 13.89 -6.92 -19.97
CA VAL A 211 14.31 -7.46 -18.65
C VAL A 211 15.62 -8.25 -18.75
N LYS A 212 15.82 -9.04 -19.83
CA LYS A 212 17.11 -9.71 -20.09
C LYS A 212 18.27 -8.72 -20.16
N LEU A 213 18.10 -7.63 -20.94
CA LEU A 213 19.11 -6.58 -21.07
C LEU A 213 19.44 -5.96 -19.71
N LEU A 214 18.40 -5.66 -18.91
CA LEU A 214 18.55 -5.07 -17.58
C LEU A 214 19.34 -5.99 -16.63
N LEU A 215 18.99 -7.28 -16.59
CA LEU A 215 19.69 -8.26 -15.75
C LEU A 215 21.13 -8.50 -16.23
N ALA A 216 21.37 -8.51 -17.54
CA ALA A 216 22.70 -8.63 -18.10
C ALA A 216 23.57 -7.40 -17.78
N LYS A 217 22.98 -6.19 -17.85
CA LYS A 217 23.65 -4.96 -17.43
C LYS A 217 23.99 -5.00 -15.94
N TYR A 218 23.07 -5.49 -15.10
CA TYR A 218 23.30 -5.62 -13.67
C TYR A 218 24.50 -6.54 -13.34
N ILE A 219 24.60 -7.69 -14.02
CA ILE A 219 25.75 -8.61 -13.88
C ILE A 219 27.06 -7.94 -14.32
N ASP A 220 27.06 -7.27 -15.47
CA ASP A 220 28.21 -6.54 -15.99
C ASP A 220 28.70 -5.45 -15.03
N GLU A 221 27.76 -4.66 -14.47
CA GLU A 221 28.08 -3.65 -13.47
C GLU A 221 28.68 -4.23 -12.19
N ARG A 222 28.14 -5.35 -11.69
CA ARG A 222 28.65 -6.02 -10.48
C ARG A 222 30.08 -6.51 -10.68
N GLU A 223 30.33 -7.22 -11.78
CA GLU A 223 31.66 -7.73 -12.11
C GLU A 223 32.66 -6.58 -12.33
N ALA A 224 32.25 -5.51 -13.03
CA ALA A 224 33.09 -4.34 -13.24
C ALA A 224 33.39 -3.58 -11.95
N LYS A 225 32.45 -3.54 -10.98
CA LYS A 225 32.67 -2.95 -9.66
C LYS A 225 33.69 -3.74 -8.84
N GLU A 226 33.61 -5.06 -8.88
CA GLU A 226 34.52 -5.96 -8.15
C GLU A 226 35.93 -5.99 -8.75
N THR A 227 36.04 -6.00 -10.08
CA THR A 227 37.32 -6.14 -10.79
C THR A 227 37.99 -4.81 -11.14
N GLY A 228 37.22 -3.73 -11.29
CA GLY A 228 37.71 -2.43 -11.80
C GLY A 228 37.97 -2.42 -13.32
N GLU A 229 37.57 -3.48 -14.03
CA GLU A 229 37.69 -3.62 -15.48
C GLU A 229 36.69 -2.75 -16.25
N ASP A 230 36.87 -2.69 -17.56
CA ASP A 230 35.93 -2.04 -18.48
C ASP A 230 34.61 -2.84 -18.54
N LEU A 231 33.49 -2.14 -18.70
CA LEU A 231 32.19 -2.78 -18.90
C LEU A 231 32.17 -3.58 -20.20
N ILE A 232 31.55 -4.76 -20.18
CA ILE A 232 31.33 -5.58 -21.37
C ILE A 232 30.20 -4.98 -22.22
N MET A 233 29.13 -4.51 -21.55
CA MET A 233 27.92 -3.95 -22.17
C MET A 233 28.12 -2.48 -22.55
N GLN A 234 28.87 -2.26 -23.61
CA GLN A 234 29.04 -0.94 -24.22
C GLN A 234 29.27 -1.02 -25.73
N VAL A 235 28.84 0.02 -26.46
CA VAL A 235 29.20 0.21 -27.87
C VAL A 235 30.49 1.01 -27.96
N VAL A 236 31.53 0.43 -28.56
CA VAL A 236 32.79 1.12 -28.83
C VAL A 236 32.68 1.86 -30.17
N PRO A 237 33.07 3.15 -30.27
CA PRO A 237 33.09 3.89 -31.52
C PRO A 237 34.01 3.25 -32.58
N GLY A 238 33.61 3.34 -33.85
CA GLY A 238 34.33 2.75 -34.97
C GLY A 238 33.86 1.33 -35.30
N ASN A 239 34.72 0.53 -35.94
CA ASN A 239 34.40 -0.84 -36.32
C ASN A 239 34.66 -1.81 -35.16
N ASP A 240 33.66 -2.01 -34.29
CA ASP A 240 33.72 -2.92 -33.15
C ASP A 240 33.25 -4.34 -33.53
N SER A 241 34.11 -5.10 -34.22
CA SER A 241 33.79 -6.46 -34.70
C SER A 241 33.52 -7.47 -33.59
N THR A 242 33.99 -7.19 -32.37
CA THR A 242 33.82 -8.07 -31.21
C THR A 242 32.52 -7.85 -30.45
N PHE A 243 31.74 -6.81 -30.79
CA PHE A 243 30.54 -6.41 -30.04
C PHE A 243 29.56 -7.57 -29.82
N LEU A 244 29.16 -8.26 -30.89
CA LEU A 244 28.14 -9.31 -30.82
C LEU A 244 28.61 -10.48 -29.94
N GLU A 245 29.87 -10.87 -30.08
CA GLU A 245 30.48 -11.93 -29.26
C GLU A 245 30.51 -11.55 -27.77
N ARG A 246 30.96 -10.33 -27.44
CA ARG A 246 30.99 -9.82 -26.06
C ARG A 246 29.60 -9.81 -25.42
N ILE A 247 28.61 -9.26 -26.10
CA ILE A 247 27.25 -9.14 -25.55
C ILE A 247 26.59 -10.51 -25.43
N ASN A 248 26.71 -11.38 -26.43
CA ASN A 248 26.15 -12.74 -26.34
C ASN A 248 26.80 -13.56 -25.21
N ALA A 249 28.12 -13.44 -25.02
CA ALA A 249 28.80 -14.09 -23.89
C ALA A 249 28.26 -13.61 -22.53
N LEU A 250 27.98 -12.31 -22.40
CA LEU A 250 27.35 -11.73 -21.21
C LEU A 250 25.93 -12.24 -21.00
N TYR A 251 25.11 -12.33 -22.06
CA TYR A 251 23.75 -12.87 -21.99
C TYR A 251 23.75 -14.35 -21.59
N VAL A 252 24.64 -15.16 -22.16
CA VAL A 252 24.80 -16.58 -21.79
C VAL A 252 25.22 -16.72 -20.33
N ARG A 253 26.18 -15.90 -19.87
CA ARG A 253 26.60 -15.85 -18.46
C ARG A 253 25.43 -15.49 -17.54
N THR A 254 24.69 -14.45 -17.89
CA THR A 254 23.50 -13.98 -17.16
C THR A 254 22.44 -15.07 -17.08
N GLY A 255 22.17 -15.77 -18.19
CA GLY A 255 21.25 -16.89 -18.23
C GLY A 255 21.68 -18.10 -17.37
N ARG A 256 22.99 -18.28 -17.12
CA ARG A 256 23.47 -19.29 -16.16
C ARG A 256 23.19 -18.87 -14.72
N VAL A 257 23.45 -17.60 -14.39
CA VAL A 257 23.20 -17.03 -13.05
C VAL A 257 21.71 -17.11 -12.71
N TYR A 258 20.84 -16.66 -13.62
CA TYR A 258 19.39 -16.67 -13.46
C TYR A 258 18.74 -17.87 -14.14
N SER A 259 19.42 -19.02 -14.17
CA SER A 259 18.94 -20.25 -14.83
C SER A 259 17.63 -20.80 -14.26
N LYS A 260 17.30 -20.42 -13.02
CA LYS A 260 16.02 -20.72 -12.38
C LYS A 260 14.83 -19.95 -13.00
N ALA A 261 15.07 -18.80 -13.65
CA ALA A 261 14.05 -17.96 -14.32
C ALA A 261 13.89 -18.35 -15.81
N LYS A 262 13.29 -19.52 -16.05
CA LYS A 262 13.20 -20.15 -17.37
C LYS A 262 12.32 -19.41 -18.38
N SER A 263 11.24 -18.77 -17.97
CA SER A 263 10.39 -17.94 -18.85
C SER A 263 11.16 -16.76 -19.45
N ILE A 264 12.19 -16.27 -18.76
CA ILE A 264 13.07 -15.23 -19.27
C ILE A 264 14.21 -15.83 -20.08
N PHE A 265 15.01 -16.75 -19.50
CA PHE A 265 16.29 -17.19 -20.10
C PHE A 265 16.25 -18.58 -20.77
N GLY A 266 15.08 -19.19 -20.95
CA GLY A 266 14.91 -20.58 -21.39
C GLY A 266 15.46 -20.92 -22.78
N ASN A 267 15.57 -19.94 -23.68
CA ASN A 267 16.28 -20.09 -24.96
C ASN A 267 17.46 -19.09 -24.98
N HIS A 268 18.68 -19.62 -25.14
CA HIS A 268 19.92 -18.88 -24.93
C HIS A 268 20.29 -17.98 -26.12
N GLY A 269 20.23 -16.66 -25.89
CA GLY A 269 20.68 -15.62 -26.81
C GLY A 269 19.68 -14.45 -26.89
N PHE A 270 20.17 -13.28 -27.27
CA PHE A 270 19.31 -12.18 -27.73
C PHE A 270 19.01 -12.42 -29.21
N GLU A 271 17.75 -12.68 -29.56
CA GLU A 271 17.33 -12.99 -30.93
C GLU A 271 16.98 -11.72 -31.71
N ALA A 272 17.93 -10.79 -31.86
CA ALA A 272 17.73 -9.64 -32.75
C ALA A 272 19.03 -9.24 -33.46
N ASP A 273 18.85 -8.49 -34.56
CA ASP A 273 19.92 -7.94 -35.38
C ASP A 273 20.91 -7.13 -34.50
N GLU A 274 22.21 -7.27 -34.79
CA GLU A 274 23.29 -6.53 -34.13
C GLU A 274 23.01 -5.03 -34.10
N LYS A 275 22.42 -4.46 -35.17
CA LYS A 275 22.04 -3.04 -35.22
C LYS A 275 21.07 -2.68 -34.09
N ILE A 276 20.05 -3.50 -33.87
CA ILE A 276 19.02 -3.29 -32.84
C ILE A 276 19.67 -3.42 -31.46
N LEU A 277 20.51 -4.44 -31.27
CA LEU A 277 21.22 -4.65 -30.01
C LEU A 277 22.15 -3.49 -29.66
N ARG A 278 22.84 -2.90 -30.65
CA ARG A 278 23.66 -1.69 -30.46
C ARG A 278 22.80 -0.50 -30.03
N GLU A 279 21.64 -0.29 -30.66
CA GLU A 279 20.71 0.78 -30.27
C GLU A 279 20.20 0.61 -28.82
N MET A 280 19.89 -0.63 -28.42
CA MET A 280 19.48 -0.94 -27.05
C MET A 280 20.61 -0.77 -26.04
N VAL A 281 21.81 -1.27 -26.31
CA VAL A 281 22.98 -1.11 -25.43
C VAL A 281 23.34 0.37 -25.25
N GLN A 282 23.25 1.19 -26.30
CA GLN A 282 23.48 2.64 -26.19
C GLN A 282 22.54 3.35 -25.22
N LYS A 283 21.36 2.81 -24.96
CA LYS A 283 20.41 3.39 -23.99
C LYS A 283 20.79 3.11 -22.54
N VAL A 284 21.49 2.02 -22.26
CA VAL A 284 21.76 1.55 -20.90
C VAL A 284 23.23 1.58 -20.50
N GLN A 285 24.16 1.67 -21.46
CA GLN A 285 25.60 1.50 -21.20
C GLN A 285 26.18 2.45 -20.14
N GLY A 286 25.74 3.71 -20.11
CA GLY A 286 26.17 4.74 -19.15
C GLY A 286 25.36 4.81 -17.85
N LEU A 287 24.36 3.95 -17.68
CA LEU A 287 23.51 3.94 -16.49
C LEU A 287 24.13 3.11 -15.38
N ASN A 288 23.96 3.56 -14.13
CA ASN A 288 24.30 2.81 -12.91
C ASN A 288 23.02 2.21 -12.31
N LEU A 289 22.73 0.96 -12.65
CA LEU A 289 21.59 0.21 -12.10
C LEU A 289 21.93 -0.36 -10.71
N LEU A 290 23.18 -0.75 -10.49
CA LEU A 290 23.61 -1.42 -9.26
C LEU A 290 23.49 -0.53 -8.02
N ASP A 291 23.63 0.79 -8.13
CA ASP A 291 23.44 1.76 -7.04
C ASP A 291 22.15 2.60 -7.19
N SER A 292 21.27 2.23 -8.13
CA SER A 292 19.93 2.81 -8.24
C SER A 292 19.09 2.51 -7.01
N SER A 293 18.12 3.39 -6.73
CA SER A 293 17.21 3.24 -5.59
C SER A 293 16.34 2.00 -5.76
N SER A 294 15.98 1.39 -4.64
CA SER A 294 15.09 0.24 -4.63
C SER A 294 13.69 0.57 -5.13
N ASP A 295 13.20 1.78 -4.87
CA ASP A 295 11.90 2.24 -5.37
C ASP A 295 11.87 2.29 -6.91
N SER A 296 12.94 2.78 -7.55
CA SER A 296 13.04 2.76 -9.01
C SER A 296 13.07 1.33 -9.57
N MET A 297 13.76 0.40 -8.90
CA MET A 297 13.77 -1.02 -9.31
C MET A 297 12.41 -1.69 -9.12
N GLN A 298 11.71 -1.35 -8.04
CA GLN A 298 10.37 -1.85 -7.79
C GLN A 298 9.38 -1.31 -8.83
N GLN A 299 9.50 -0.04 -9.24
CA GLN A 299 8.69 0.53 -10.31
C GLN A 299 8.93 -0.18 -11.65
N VAL A 300 10.19 -0.52 -11.96
CA VAL A 300 10.53 -1.33 -13.13
C VAL A 300 9.88 -2.70 -13.05
N PHE A 301 9.97 -3.37 -11.89
CA PHE A 301 9.31 -4.65 -11.68
C PHE A 301 7.80 -4.54 -11.94
N MET A 302 7.13 -3.57 -11.30
CA MET A 302 5.68 -3.35 -11.43
C MET A 302 5.24 -2.94 -12.82
N THR A 303 6.12 -2.35 -13.64
CA THR A 303 5.77 -1.92 -14.99
C THR A 303 5.99 -3.02 -16.03
N PHE A 304 7.14 -3.69 -15.98
CA PHE A 304 7.57 -4.59 -17.06
C PHE A 304 7.09 -6.02 -16.83
N VAL A 305 7.07 -6.47 -15.58
CA VAL A 305 6.79 -7.88 -15.26
C VAL A 305 5.32 -8.26 -15.52
N PRO A 306 4.29 -7.48 -15.11
CA PRO A 306 2.89 -7.86 -15.44
C PRO A 306 2.66 -8.00 -16.95
N ALA A 307 3.33 -7.18 -17.75
CA ALA A 307 3.23 -7.22 -19.20
C ALA A 307 3.91 -8.47 -19.83
N VAL A 308 5.00 -8.97 -19.24
CA VAL A 308 5.64 -10.24 -19.66
C VAL A 308 4.71 -11.43 -19.44
N PHE A 309 4.00 -11.46 -18.31
CA PHE A 309 3.18 -12.60 -17.90
C PHE A 309 1.71 -12.52 -18.37
N LYS A 310 1.30 -11.46 -19.07
CA LYS A 310 -0.05 -11.24 -19.65
C LYS A 310 -1.20 -11.57 -18.66
N LYS A 311 -1.01 -11.25 -17.38
CA LYS A 311 -1.99 -11.50 -16.31
C LYS A 311 -1.99 -10.37 -15.30
N ASP A 312 -3.14 -10.16 -14.68
CA ASP A 312 -3.28 -9.30 -13.50
C ASP A 312 -2.48 -9.92 -12.34
N LEU A 313 -1.32 -9.32 -12.02
CA LEU A 313 -0.46 -9.73 -10.90
C LEU A 313 -1.08 -9.45 -9.52
N ASP A 314 -2.21 -8.76 -9.48
CA ASP A 314 -2.89 -8.29 -8.25
C ASP A 314 -3.30 -9.44 -7.31
N GLN A 315 -3.34 -10.69 -7.78
CA GLN A 315 -3.59 -11.84 -6.91
C GLN A 315 -2.39 -12.22 -6.02
N TYR A 316 -1.18 -11.78 -6.38
CA TYR A 316 0.07 -12.09 -5.64
C TYR A 316 0.65 -10.88 -4.91
N PHE A 317 0.09 -9.68 -5.10
CA PHE A 317 0.73 -8.45 -4.65
C PHE A 317 0.24 -8.01 -3.27
N THR A 318 1.19 -7.78 -2.36
CA THR A 318 0.92 -7.10 -1.09
C THR A 318 1.33 -5.63 -1.22
N PRO A 319 0.46 -4.66 -0.92
CA PRO A 319 0.78 -3.24 -1.06
C PRO A 319 2.08 -2.85 -0.34
N LEU A 320 3.00 -2.18 -1.04
CA LEU A 320 4.35 -1.89 -0.53
C LEU A 320 4.36 -1.11 0.79
N THR A 321 3.43 -0.17 0.98
CA THR A 321 3.31 0.59 2.24
C THR A 321 3.01 -0.32 3.42
N LEU A 322 2.18 -1.36 3.22
CA LEU A 322 1.90 -2.38 4.23
C LEU A 322 3.12 -3.29 4.46
N VAL A 323 3.74 -3.80 3.38
CA VAL A 323 4.92 -4.66 3.43
C VAL A 323 6.05 -3.99 4.22
N ASN A 324 6.44 -2.78 3.82
CA ASN A 324 7.51 -2.02 4.47
C ASN A 324 7.19 -1.77 5.95
N SER A 325 5.94 -1.48 6.27
CA SER A 325 5.53 -1.24 7.66
C SER A 325 5.62 -2.48 8.53
N MET A 326 5.24 -3.66 8.01
CA MET A 326 5.39 -4.93 8.75
C MET A 326 6.86 -5.27 9.01
N VAL A 327 7.73 -5.09 8.01
CA VAL A 327 9.18 -5.30 8.15
C VAL A 327 9.78 -4.33 9.17
N GLU A 328 9.46 -3.04 9.08
CA GLU A 328 9.96 -2.01 10.00
C GLU A 328 9.50 -2.20 11.44
N ILE A 329 8.29 -2.75 11.66
CA ILE A 329 7.77 -3.09 12.99
C ILE A 329 8.51 -4.30 13.58
N LEU A 330 8.72 -5.36 12.78
CA LEU A 330 9.42 -6.57 13.24
C LEU A 330 10.91 -6.34 13.51
N ARG A 331 11.52 -5.36 12.83
CA ARG A 331 12.93 -4.99 12.94
C ARG A 331 13.88 -6.18 12.80
N PRO A 332 13.98 -6.80 11.61
CA PRO A 332 15.02 -7.78 11.34
C PRO A 332 16.42 -7.24 11.69
N GLY A 333 17.17 -8.01 12.45
CA GLY A 333 18.52 -7.75 12.90
C GLY A 333 19.59 -8.32 11.96
N PRO A 334 20.87 -7.99 12.22
CA PRO A 334 22.00 -8.40 11.38
C PRO A 334 22.32 -9.90 11.40
N ASN A 335 21.75 -10.66 12.36
CA ASN A 335 21.96 -12.12 12.46
C ASN A 335 20.68 -12.92 12.21
N ASP A 336 19.54 -12.25 12.05
CA ASP A 336 18.25 -12.93 11.90
C ASP A 336 18.15 -13.64 10.56
N LYS A 337 17.61 -14.85 10.57
CA LYS A 337 17.09 -15.52 9.38
C LYS A 337 15.62 -15.18 9.21
N VAL A 338 15.26 -14.70 8.02
CA VAL A 338 13.92 -14.22 7.70
C VAL A 338 13.28 -15.13 6.67
N ALA A 339 12.08 -15.63 6.96
CA ALA A 339 11.36 -16.52 6.05
C ALA A 339 9.96 -16.01 5.67
N ASP A 340 9.56 -16.32 4.44
CA ASP A 340 8.18 -16.25 3.96
C ASP A 340 7.77 -17.60 3.31
N PRO A 341 6.88 -18.39 3.97
CA PRO A 341 6.47 -19.70 3.45
C PRO A 341 5.42 -19.65 2.33
N ALA A 342 4.90 -18.47 2.00
CA ALA A 342 3.91 -18.23 0.95
C ALA A 342 4.30 -16.95 0.19
N MET A 343 5.52 -16.93 -0.33
CA MET A 343 6.20 -15.67 -0.68
C MET A 343 5.59 -14.90 -1.84
N GLY A 344 4.79 -15.52 -2.70
CA GLY A 344 4.28 -14.87 -3.92
C GLY A 344 5.43 -14.31 -4.75
N THR A 345 5.43 -12.99 -4.99
CA THR A 345 6.49 -12.24 -5.69
C THR A 345 7.69 -11.87 -4.81
N ALA A 346 7.76 -12.38 -3.57
CA ALA A 346 8.82 -12.12 -2.58
C ALA A 346 8.94 -10.66 -2.10
N ASP A 347 7.81 -9.92 -2.06
CA ASP A 347 7.79 -8.52 -1.63
C ASP A 347 8.33 -8.33 -0.20
N PHE A 348 7.95 -9.21 0.74
CA PHE A 348 8.46 -9.17 2.12
C PHE A 348 9.96 -9.41 2.21
N LEU A 349 10.50 -10.32 1.39
CA LEU A 349 11.93 -10.63 1.39
C LEU A 349 12.75 -9.50 0.77
N SER A 350 12.26 -8.93 -0.33
CA SER A 350 12.84 -7.73 -0.96
C SER A 350 12.84 -6.55 0.02
N ALA A 351 11.71 -6.25 0.65
CA ALA A 351 11.62 -5.18 1.65
C ALA A 351 12.52 -5.43 2.88
N THR A 352 12.68 -6.67 3.31
CA THR A 352 13.63 -7.05 4.38
C THR A 352 15.07 -6.75 3.97
N MET A 353 15.47 -7.11 2.74
CA MET A 353 16.80 -6.79 2.23
C MET A 353 17.02 -5.28 2.20
N GLN A 354 16.07 -4.52 1.65
CA GLN A 354 16.13 -3.06 1.60
C GLN A 354 16.25 -2.44 3.00
N TYR A 355 15.47 -2.92 3.97
CA TYR A 355 15.53 -2.49 5.35
C TYR A 355 16.93 -2.70 5.94
N ARG A 356 17.52 -3.89 5.78
CA ARG A 356 18.87 -4.20 6.31
C ARG A 356 19.99 -3.47 5.58
N LEU A 357 19.86 -3.25 4.27
CA LEU A 357 20.83 -2.50 3.48
C LEU A 357 20.95 -1.04 3.94
N LYS A 358 19.87 -0.42 4.44
CA LYS A 358 19.92 0.91 5.09
C LYS A 358 20.81 0.92 6.33
N TYR A 359 21.05 -0.23 6.95
CA TYR A 359 21.97 -0.44 8.08
C TYR A 359 23.31 -1.08 7.66
N ASN A 360 23.69 -0.97 6.38
CA ASN A 360 24.95 -1.51 5.82
C ASN A 360 25.13 -3.03 5.98
N ASP A 361 24.04 -3.78 6.03
CA ASP A 361 24.05 -5.24 6.14
C ASP A 361 23.80 -5.90 4.78
N GLY A 362 24.87 -6.05 4.00
CA GLY A 362 24.83 -6.74 2.70
C GLY A 362 24.70 -8.26 2.80
N GLN A 363 24.95 -8.85 3.98
CA GLN A 363 24.88 -10.29 4.20
C GLN A 363 23.44 -10.80 4.35
N ILE A 364 22.46 -9.90 4.45
CA ILE A 364 21.03 -10.24 4.48
C ILE A 364 20.58 -11.10 3.29
N ILE A 365 21.22 -10.93 2.12
CA ILE A 365 20.90 -11.67 0.89
C ILE A 365 21.01 -13.19 1.06
N ASN A 366 21.86 -13.64 2.00
CA ASN A 366 22.10 -15.04 2.31
C ASN A 366 21.17 -15.58 3.42
N ARG A 367 20.40 -14.70 4.06
CA ARG A 367 19.56 -14.99 5.25
C ARG A 367 18.06 -14.78 5.02
N VAL A 368 17.66 -14.47 3.80
CA VAL A 368 16.26 -14.48 3.36
C VAL A 368 15.92 -15.85 2.76
N TYR A 369 14.75 -16.39 3.15
CA TYR A 369 14.27 -17.72 2.79
C TYR A 369 12.83 -17.60 2.29
N GLY A 370 12.50 -18.22 1.17
CA GLY A 370 11.17 -18.08 0.60
C GLY A 370 10.75 -19.29 -0.21
N SER A 371 9.46 -19.59 -0.20
CA SER A 371 8.92 -20.62 -1.07
C SER A 371 7.53 -20.29 -1.52
N ASP A 372 7.24 -20.66 -2.77
CA ASP A 372 5.88 -20.67 -3.31
C ASP A 372 5.68 -21.93 -4.15
N LYS A 373 4.50 -22.54 -4.06
CA LYS A 373 4.17 -23.73 -4.82
C LYS A 373 3.89 -23.41 -6.28
N ASP A 374 3.40 -22.21 -6.57
CA ASP A 374 3.10 -21.78 -7.93
C ASP A 374 4.41 -21.48 -8.67
N PRO A 375 4.75 -22.22 -9.74
CA PRO A 375 5.97 -21.97 -10.51
C PRO A 375 6.04 -20.56 -11.10
N GLN A 376 4.89 -19.95 -11.43
CA GLN A 376 4.85 -18.58 -11.95
C GLN A 376 5.18 -17.57 -10.84
N ALA A 377 4.58 -17.70 -9.66
CA ALA A 377 4.88 -16.84 -8.52
C ALA A 377 6.36 -16.97 -8.10
N TYR A 378 6.87 -18.20 -8.05
CA TYR A 378 8.28 -18.46 -7.79
C TYR A 378 9.19 -17.76 -8.80
N GLU A 379 8.87 -17.84 -10.08
CA GLU A 379 9.67 -17.18 -11.11
C GLU A 379 9.63 -15.64 -11.01
N LEU A 380 8.46 -15.07 -10.72
CA LEU A 380 8.30 -13.65 -10.44
C LEU A 380 9.15 -13.22 -9.23
N ALA A 381 9.17 -14.04 -8.17
CA ALA A 381 10.02 -13.80 -7.01
C ALA A 381 11.51 -13.79 -7.38
N LEU A 382 12.00 -14.73 -8.19
CA LEU A 382 13.40 -14.73 -8.64
C LEU A 382 13.76 -13.42 -9.36
N ILE A 383 12.87 -12.96 -10.25
CA ILE A 383 13.06 -11.69 -10.97
C ILE A 383 13.06 -10.52 -10.00
N ASN A 384 12.09 -10.47 -9.08
CA ASN A 384 12.00 -9.40 -8.08
C ASN A 384 13.27 -9.31 -7.23
N MET A 385 13.73 -10.46 -6.73
CA MET A 385 14.95 -10.55 -5.93
C MET A 385 16.20 -10.20 -6.72
N ALA A 386 16.28 -10.59 -8.01
CA ALA A 386 17.39 -10.22 -8.88
C ALA A 386 17.47 -8.70 -9.10
N LEU A 387 16.33 -8.05 -9.34
CA LEU A 387 16.26 -6.59 -9.48
C LEU A 387 16.54 -5.85 -8.17
N ASN A 388 16.22 -6.47 -7.04
CA ASN A 388 16.39 -5.90 -5.70
C ASN A 388 17.66 -6.35 -4.97
N LYS A 389 18.80 -6.50 -5.66
CA LYS A 389 20.13 -6.82 -5.09
C LYS A 389 20.41 -8.31 -4.77
N ASP A 390 19.81 -9.23 -5.51
CA ASP A 390 20.18 -10.66 -5.63
C ASP A 390 20.11 -11.50 -4.32
N GLY A 391 18.89 -11.78 -3.84
CA GLY A 391 18.62 -12.66 -2.68
C GLY A 391 17.91 -13.97 -3.03
N GLN A 392 18.16 -14.54 -4.21
CA GLN A 392 17.43 -15.69 -4.74
C GLN A 392 17.91 -17.07 -4.23
N THR A 393 19.03 -17.11 -3.49
CA THR A 393 19.76 -18.34 -3.14
C THR A 393 18.88 -19.36 -2.42
N ASN A 394 18.15 -18.92 -1.39
CA ASN A 394 17.30 -19.80 -0.57
C ASN A 394 15.82 -19.74 -0.98
N LEU A 395 15.53 -19.41 -2.25
CA LEU A 395 14.17 -19.51 -2.79
C LEU A 395 13.92 -20.90 -3.36
N HIS A 396 12.74 -21.46 -3.06
CA HIS A 396 12.30 -22.77 -3.53
C HIS A 396 10.93 -22.71 -4.22
N ASN A 397 10.71 -23.60 -5.19
CA ASN A 397 9.40 -23.85 -5.76
C ASN A 397 8.80 -25.13 -5.19
N VAL A 398 8.32 -25.07 -3.95
CA VAL A 398 7.73 -26.21 -3.24
C VAL A 398 6.50 -25.82 -2.44
N ASP A 399 5.61 -26.77 -2.23
CA ASP A 399 4.50 -26.63 -1.29
C ASP A 399 5.02 -26.76 0.15
N THR A 400 5.07 -25.64 0.87
CA THR A 400 5.57 -25.59 2.25
C THR A 400 4.61 -26.19 3.27
N ILE A 401 3.34 -26.39 2.91
CA ILE A 401 2.35 -27.09 3.74
C ILE A 401 2.60 -28.60 3.65
N GLU A 402 2.87 -29.11 2.45
CA GLU A 402 3.28 -30.51 2.26
C GLU A 402 4.68 -30.78 2.82
N GLN A 403 5.65 -29.90 2.57
CA GLN A 403 7.02 -29.99 3.08
C GLN A 403 7.17 -29.29 4.44
N TYR A 404 6.36 -29.70 5.41
CA TYR A 404 6.29 -29.08 6.75
C TYR A 404 7.60 -29.14 7.57
N THR A 405 8.58 -29.97 7.17
CA THR A 405 9.89 -30.08 7.82
C THR A 405 10.93 -29.09 7.30
N LEU A 406 10.69 -28.48 6.14
CA LEU A 406 11.59 -27.49 5.54
C LEU A 406 11.81 -26.35 6.55
N TRP A 407 13.07 -26.02 6.85
CA TRP A 407 13.46 -24.94 7.78
C TRP A 407 12.82 -24.97 9.18
N ASN A 408 12.43 -26.16 9.64
CA ASN A 408 11.77 -26.32 10.93
C ASN A 408 12.63 -25.78 12.08
N LYS A 409 12.09 -24.82 12.83
CA LYS A 409 12.72 -24.13 13.97
C LYS A 409 14.03 -23.40 13.66
N GLN A 410 14.17 -22.87 12.45
CA GLN A 410 15.41 -22.23 11.99
C GLN A 410 15.29 -20.72 11.80
N MET A 411 14.08 -20.14 11.87
CA MET A 411 13.82 -18.78 11.43
C MET A 411 13.56 -17.83 12.60
N ASP A 412 14.36 -16.78 12.73
CA ASP A 412 14.20 -15.77 13.78
C ASP A 412 13.02 -14.84 13.50
N VAL A 413 12.71 -14.62 12.22
CA VAL A 413 11.60 -13.79 11.77
C VAL A 413 10.82 -14.50 10.68
N VAL A 414 9.50 -14.53 10.80
CA VAL A 414 8.59 -14.98 9.74
C VAL A 414 7.63 -13.86 9.38
N LEU A 415 7.58 -13.52 8.09
CA LEU A 415 6.63 -12.60 7.48
C LEU A 415 5.75 -13.42 6.55
N CYS A 416 4.42 -13.27 6.62
CA CYS A 416 3.55 -14.08 5.77
C CYS A 416 2.22 -13.38 5.43
N ASN A 417 1.89 -13.37 4.14
CA ASN A 417 0.54 -13.11 3.65
C ASN A 417 -0.02 -14.39 3.00
N PRO A 418 -0.62 -15.30 3.77
CA PRO A 418 -1.05 -16.59 3.25
C PRO A 418 -2.28 -16.45 2.32
N PRO A 419 -2.53 -17.42 1.43
CA PRO A 419 -3.69 -17.38 0.54
C PRO A 419 -5.01 -17.47 1.31
N PHE A 420 -5.93 -16.53 1.08
CA PHE A 420 -7.26 -16.48 1.70
C PHE A 420 -8.40 -16.75 0.69
N GLY A 421 -9.54 -17.24 1.18
CA GLY A 421 -10.77 -17.43 0.41
C GLY A 421 -11.37 -18.83 0.56
N SER A 422 -12.65 -18.99 0.25
CA SER A 422 -13.35 -20.29 0.34
C SER A 422 -12.84 -21.34 -0.66
N ARG A 423 -12.02 -20.93 -1.64
CA ARG A 423 -11.42 -21.78 -2.68
C ARG A 423 -10.02 -22.31 -2.33
N THR A 424 -9.45 -21.97 -1.18
CA THR A 424 -8.08 -22.38 -0.78
C THR A 424 -8.12 -23.45 0.32
N LEU A 425 -8.59 -24.65 -0.03
CA LEU A 425 -8.65 -25.80 0.87
C LEU A 425 -7.50 -26.78 0.61
N GLU A 426 -6.97 -27.36 1.68
CA GLU A 426 -6.16 -28.58 1.65
C GLU A 426 -7.06 -29.77 2.02
N THR A 427 -7.07 -30.80 1.19
CA THR A 427 -7.94 -31.99 1.33
C THR A 427 -7.15 -33.29 1.50
N ARG A 428 -5.82 -33.25 1.37
CA ARG A 428 -4.96 -34.42 1.51
C ARG A 428 -4.77 -34.76 2.99
N ALA A 429 -5.42 -35.83 3.45
CA ALA A 429 -5.25 -36.34 4.82
C ALA A 429 -3.78 -36.67 5.18
N SER A 430 -2.97 -37.07 4.19
CA SER A 430 -1.53 -37.31 4.34
C SER A 430 -0.75 -36.05 4.75
N VAL A 431 -1.25 -34.87 4.42
CA VAL A 431 -0.68 -33.57 4.80
C VAL A 431 -1.29 -33.08 6.11
N LEU A 432 -2.62 -33.11 6.23
CA LEU A 432 -3.36 -32.59 7.40
C LEU A 432 -2.96 -33.26 8.72
N LYS A 433 -2.66 -34.57 8.71
CA LYS A 433 -2.21 -35.31 9.90
C LYS A 433 -0.95 -34.74 10.55
N HIS A 434 -0.16 -33.95 9.81
CA HIS A 434 1.05 -33.32 10.34
C HIS A 434 0.78 -31.98 11.03
N TYR A 435 -0.47 -31.52 11.08
CA TYR A 435 -0.88 -30.23 11.65
C TYR A 435 -1.90 -30.41 12.78
N ASP A 436 -1.68 -29.80 13.94
CA ASP A 436 -2.67 -29.74 15.03
C ASP A 436 -3.99 -29.12 14.55
N LEU A 437 -3.91 -28.06 13.75
CA LEU A 437 -5.07 -27.39 13.15
C LEU A 437 -5.64 -28.15 11.93
N GLY A 438 -5.04 -29.28 11.54
CA GLY A 438 -5.57 -30.23 10.56
C GLY A 438 -6.48 -31.31 11.17
N HIS A 439 -6.70 -31.29 12.48
CA HIS A 439 -7.54 -32.26 13.21
C HIS A 439 -8.87 -31.66 13.67
N VAL A 440 -9.81 -32.52 14.05
CA VAL A 440 -11.06 -32.12 14.68
C VAL A 440 -10.78 -31.60 16.09
N TRP A 441 -11.50 -30.55 16.48
CA TRP A 441 -11.46 -29.98 17.83
C TRP A 441 -12.86 -29.99 18.42
N THR A 442 -13.00 -30.43 19.66
CA THR A 442 -14.27 -30.47 20.39
C THR A 442 -14.23 -29.52 21.58
N PHE A 443 -15.31 -28.79 21.80
CA PHE A 443 -15.44 -27.90 22.96
C PHE A 443 -15.96 -28.69 24.16
N THR A 444 -15.13 -28.91 25.17
CA THR A 444 -15.46 -29.66 26.39
C THR A 444 -14.93 -28.93 27.62
N ALA A 445 -15.72 -28.87 28.70
CA ALA A 445 -15.36 -28.19 29.95
C ALA A 445 -14.85 -26.74 29.75
N GLY A 446 -15.46 -25.98 28.84
CA GLY A 446 -15.11 -24.58 28.57
C GLY A 446 -13.83 -24.38 27.75
N LYS A 447 -13.23 -25.43 27.18
CA LYS A 447 -12.00 -25.35 26.37
C LYS A 447 -12.10 -26.21 25.12
N TRP A 448 -11.38 -25.81 24.08
CA TRP A 448 -11.19 -26.62 22.89
C TRP A 448 -10.14 -27.68 23.13
N VAL A 449 -10.46 -28.93 22.80
CA VAL A 449 -9.54 -30.07 22.91
C VAL A 449 -9.40 -30.72 21.54
N LYS A 450 -8.15 -30.93 21.11
CA LYS A 450 -7.81 -31.60 19.85
C LYS A 450 -8.12 -33.10 19.97
N THR A 451 -8.74 -33.69 18.96
CA THR A 451 -8.88 -35.15 18.82
C THR A 451 -7.83 -35.71 17.86
N ASP A 452 -7.68 -37.03 17.81
CA ASP A 452 -6.79 -37.69 16.83
C ASP A 452 -7.45 -37.87 15.44
N GLU A 453 -8.70 -37.43 15.29
CA GLU A 453 -9.42 -37.48 14.01
C GLU A 453 -8.95 -36.35 13.09
N VAL A 454 -8.50 -36.71 11.88
CA VAL A 454 -8.04 -35.76 10.86
C VAL A 454 -9.24 -35.20 10.10
N LEU A 455 -9.26 -33.89 9.86
CA LEU A 455 -10.32 -33.24 9.08
C LEU A 455 -10.31 -33.70 7.62
N PRO A 456 -11.47 -33.76 6.94
CA PRO A 456 -11.52 -34.05 5.51
C PRO A 456 -10.98 -32.89 4.65
N ALA A 457 -11.06 -31.65 5.17
CA ALA A 457 -10.52 -30.47 4.52
C ALA A 457 -10.23 -29.36 5.55
N GLN A 458 -9.23 -28.52 5.29
CA GLN A 458 -8.92 -27.33 6.09
C GLN A 458 -8.50 -26.15 5.21
N GLN A 459 -8.81 -24.92 5.64
CA GLN A 459 -8.37 -23.71 4.95
C GLN A 459 -6.85 -23.53 5.06
N LEU A 460 -6.20 -23.24 3.93
CA LEU A 460 -4.75 -23.04 3.88
C LEU A 460 -4.29 -21.93 4.82
N GLY A 461 -5.04 -20.82 4.94
CA GLY A 461 -4.73 -19.73 5.86
C GLY A 461 -4.56 -20.19 7.32
N ILE A 462 -5.38 -21.16 7.77
CA ILE A 462 -5.29 -21.74 9.12
C ILE A 462 -4.03 -22.60 9.25
N LEU A 463 -3.72 -23.43 8.24
CA LEU A 463 -2.50 -24.25 8.25
C LEU A 463 -1.23 -23.39 8.19
N PHE A 464 -1.27 -22.23 7.53
CA PHE A 464 -0.15 -21.30 7.48
C PHE A 464 0.16 -20.64 8.84
N ILE A 465 -0.83 -20.44 9.71
CA ILE A 465 -0.59 -20.00 11.11
C ILE A 465 0.34 -21.00 11.80
N GLU A 466 0.00 -22.29 11.72
CA GLU A 466 0.81 -23.34 12.31
C GLU A 466 2.12 -23.57 11.56
N ARG A 467 2.13 -23.39 10.23
CA ARG A 467 3.36 -23.49 9.44
C ARG A 467 4.38 -22.44 9.86
N CYS A 468 3.94 -21.19 10.01
CA CYS A 468 4.78 -20.10 10.50
C CYS A 468 5.35 -20.43 11.87
N TYR A 469 4.53 -20.93 12.80
CA TYR A 469 5.01 -21.39 14.12
C TYR A 469 6.10 -22.48 14.02
N LYS A 470 5.93 -23.46 13.12
CA LYS A 470 6.93 -24.53 12.91
C LYS A 470 8.26 -24.01 12.37
N LEU A 471 8.26 -22.92 11.59
CA LEU A 471 9.49 -22.30 11.10
C LEU A 471 10.27 -21.55 12.18
N LEU A 472 9.57 -20.92 13.12
CA LEU A 472 10.17 -20.04 14.11
C LEU A 472 11.21 -20.76 14.98
N ALA A 473 12.38 -20.16 15.16
CA ALA A 473 13.36 -20.57 16.15
C ALA A 473 12.71 -20.71 17.54
N GLU A 474 13.22 -21.64 18.36
CA GLU A 474 12.64 -21.89 19.70
C GLU A 474 12.77 -20.67 20.62
N ASP A 475 13.87 -19.93 20.48
CA ASP A 475 14.15 -18.74 21.26
C ASP A 475 13.91 -17.49 20.40
N ASN A 476 13.13 -16.53 20.92
CA ASN A 476 12.92 -15.19 20.34
C ASN A 476 12.40 -15.16 18.88
N GLY A 477 11.79 -16.24 18.38
CA GLY A 477 11.16 -16.25 17.06
C GLY A 477 10.01 -15.24 16.98
N ARG A 478 10.06 -14.32 16.02
CA ARG A 478 9.04 -13.27 15.79
C ARG A 478 8.25 -13.51 14.52
N LEU A 479 6.97 -13.17 14.55
CA LEU A 479 6.00 -13.37 13.48
C LEU A 479 5.26 -12.08 13.18
N ALA A 480 5.06 -11.78 11.90
CA ALA A 480 3.98 -10.93 11.44
C ALA A 480 3.22 -11.66 10.33
N ILE A 481 1.94 -11.94 10.57
CA ILE A 481 1.09 -12.68 9.63
C ILE A 481 -0.21 -11.92 9.39
N ILE A 482 -0.63 -11.85 8.14
CA ILE A 482 -1.93 -11.29 7.75
C ILE A 482 -2.98 -12.40 7.91
N LEU A 483 -4.12 -12.09 8.50
CA LEU A 483 -5.21 -13.04 8.76
C LEU A 483 -6.59 -12.40 8.51
N PRO A 484 -7.57 -13.14 7.99
CA PRO A 484 -8.96 -12.66 7.91
C PRO A 484 -9.53 -12.43 9.31
N GLU A 485 -10.37 -11.41 9.46
CA GLU A 485 -11.05 -11.09 10.73
C GLU A 485 -11.82 -12.28 11.31
N GLY A 486 -12.43 -13.11 10.45
CA GLY A 486 -13.18 -14.28 10.88
C GLY A 486 -12.39 -15.23 11.79
N TYR A 487 -11.11 -15.47 11.52
CA TYR A 487 -10.28 -16.34 12.37
C TYR A 487 -10.12 -15.77 13.78
N LEU A 488 -10.14 -14.44 13.91
CA LEU A 488 -9.91 -13.72 15.17
C LEU A 488 -11.17 -13.49 16.00
N CYS A 489 -12.38 -13.64 15.44
CA CYS A 489 -13.62 -13.38 16.21
C CYS A 489 -14.77 -14.37 15.99
N THR A 490 -14.83 -15.14 14.89
CA THR A 490 -15.97 -16.03 14.63
C THR A 490 -15.94 -17.25 15.56
N SER A 491 -17.08 -17.60 16.16
CA SER A 491 -17.18 -18.64 17.19
C SER A 491 -16.70 -20.02 16.72
N SER A 492 -16.94 -20.39 15.46
CA SER A 492 -16.48 -21.67 14.88
C SER A 492 -14.96 -21.81 14.79
N TYR A 493 -14.20 -20.70 14.83
CA TYR A 493 -12.73 -20.71 14.86
C TYR A 493 -12.16 -20.53 16.26
N GLY A 494 -12.94 -20.76 17.32
CA GLY A 494 -12.47 -20.68 18.71
C GLY A 494 -11.25 -21.57 19.00
N TYR A 495 -11.19 -22.75 18.36
CA TYR A 495 -10.04 -23.66 18.45
C TYR A 495 -8.75 -23.05 17.87
N VAL A 496 -8.84 -22.28 16.78
CA VAL A 496 -7.70 -21.59 16.16
C VAL A 496 -7.14 -20.54 17.12
N ARG A 497 -8.01 -19.74 17.74
CA ARG A 497 -7.60 -18.71 18.71
C ARG A 497 -6.99 -19.33 19.96
N GLN A 498 -7.60 -20.38 20.49
CA GLN A 498 -7.01 -21.11 21.61
C GLN A 498 -5.63 -21.68 21.25
N TRP A 499 -5.47 -22.22 20.03
CA TRP A 499 -4.18 -22.71 19.56
C TRP A 499 -3.15 -21.57 19.45
N ILE A 500 -3.52 -20.40 18.90
CA ILE A 500 -2.65 -19.22 18.84
C ILE A 500 -2.19 -18.81 20.25
N LEU A 501 -3.12 -18.65 21.20
CA LEU A 501 -2.83 -18.24 22.58
C LEU A 501 -1.94 -19.25 23.34
N ASN A 502 -2.00 -20.53 22.96
CA ASN A 502 -1.17 -21.58 23.53
C ASN A 502 0.26 -21.59 22.97
N LYS A 503 0.47 -21.13 21.73
CA LYS A 503 1.74 -21.25 21.01
C LYS A 503 2.49 -19.92 20.86
N PHE A 504 1.78 -18.80 20.92
CA PHE A 504 2.30 -17.47 20.68
C PHE A 504 2.07 -16.55 21.88
N ARG A 505 3.05 -15.68 22.12
CA ARG A 505 2.87 -14.44 22.88
C ARG A 505 2.47 -13.36 21.88
N ILE A 506 1.27 -12.81 22.02
CA ILE A 506 0.78 -11.76 21.13
C ILE A 506 1.45 -10.44 21.51
N ILE A 507 2.12 -9.80 20.57
CA ILE A 507 2.76 -8.49 20.80
C ILE A 507 1.84 -7.37 20.30
N GLY A 508 1.18 -7.58 19.16
CA GLY A 508 0.17 -6.64 18.72
C GLY A 508 -0.77 -7.14 17.64
N LEU A 509 -1.88 -6.43 17.52
CA LEU A 509 -3.01 -6.73 16.64
C LEU A 509 -3.40 -5.45 15.89
N VAL A 510 -3.33 -5.46 14.56
CA VAL A 510 -3.62 -4.27 13.73
C VAL A 510 -4.73 -4.59 12.74
N GLU A 511 -5.84 -3.85 12.80
CA GLU A 511 -6.95 -4.01 11.84
C GLU A 511 -6.66 -3.25 10.55
N LEU A 512 -6.81 -3.91 9.40
CA LEU A 512 -6.69 -3.30 8.07
C LEU A 512 -8.07 -2.94 7.50
N PRO A 513 -8.17 -1.93 6.61
CA PRO A 513 -9.42 -1.62 5.95
C PRO A 513 -9.84 -2.75 5.00
N ARG A 514 -11.15 -2.82 4.71
CA ARG A 514 -11.67 -3.71 3.67
C ARG A 514 -11.12 -3.31 2.31
N ARG A 515 -11.17 -4.23 1.34
CA ARG A 515 -10.74 -3.98 -0.05
C ARG A 515 -9.27 -3.61 -0.20
N ILE A 516 -8.46 -3.88 0.81
CA ILE A 516 -7.00 -3.78 0.69
C ILE A 516 -6.43 -4.87 -0.24
N PHE A 517 -7.15 -6.01 -0.38
CA PHE A 517 -6.82 -7.15 -1.23
C PHE A 517 -7.96 -7.48 -2.24
N LEU A 518 -8.38 -6.49 -3.05
CA LEU A 518 -9.59 -6.53 -3.88
C LEU A 518 -9.73 -7.69 -4.88
N LYS A 519 -8.63 -8.29 -5.36
CA LYS A 519 -8.67 -9.35 -6.39
C LYS A 519 -8.64 -10.77 -5.83
N SER A 520 -8.58 -10.97 -4.51
CA SER A 520 -8.58 -12.31 -3.89
C SER A 520 -9.98 -12.96 -3.82
N ASP A 521 -10.98 -12.48 -4.58
CA ASP A 521 -12.42 -12.85 -4.48
C ASP A 521 -12.99 -12.76 -3.05
N ALA A 522 -12.29 -12.07 -2.15
CA ALA A 522 -12.56 -12.03 -0.72
C ALA A 522 -12.68 -10.57 -0.29
N ASP A 523 -13.90 -10.02 -0.28
CA ASP A 523 -14.22 -8.71 0.32
C ASP A 523 -14.19 -8.78 1.87
N LEU A 524 -13.16 -9.45 2.40
CA LEU A 524 -12.96 -9.73 3.81
C LEU A 524 -12.12 -8.62 4.45
N ARG A 525 -12.47 -8.25 5.67
CA ARG A 525 -11.57 -7.47 6.51
C ARG A 525 -10.41 -8.36 6.96
N SER A 526 -9.20 -7.81 6.93
CA SER A 526 -7.98 -8.52 7.33
C SER A 526 -7.31 -7.80 8.49
N ASN A 527 -6.43 -8.51 9.20
CA ASN A 527 -5.71 -8.03 10.36
C ASN A 527 -4.26 -8.52 10.29
N ILE A 528 -3.35 -7.79 10.93
CA ILE A 528 -1.97 -8.23 11.13
C ILE A 528 -1.84 -8.72 12.56
N LEU A 529 -1.37 -9.95 12.73
CA LEU A 529 -0.95 -10.50 14.01
C LEU A 529 0.57 -10.39 14.12
N PHE A 530 1.04 -9.55 15.04
CA PHE A 530 2.43 -9.51 15.49
C PHE A 530 2.58 -10.36 16.75
N ALA A 531 3.45 -11.35 16.72
CA ALA A 531 3.60 -12.31 17.79
C ALA A 531 5.04 -12.81 17.96
N GLU A 532 5.34 -13.33 19.13
CA GLU A 532 6.56 -14.06 19.44
C GLU A 532 6.22 -15.51 19.77
N ARG A 533 7.16 -16.42 19.50
CA ARG A 533 7.03 -17.81 19.94
C ARG A 533 6.95 -17.82 21.47
N LYS A 534 5.91 -18.46 22.02
CA LYS A 534 5.67 -18.45 23.46
C LYS A 534 6.73 -19.28 24.19
N PRO A 535 7.39 -18.73 25.23
CA PRO A 535 8.24 -19.53 26.11
C PRO A 535 7.44 -20.66 26.78
N LYS A 536 8.11 -21.78 27.06
CA LYS A 536 7.47 -22.90 27.77
C LYS A 536 7.00 -22.43 29.16
N ASN A 537 5.77 -22.79 29.53
CA ASN A 537 5.14 -22.51 30.83
C ASN A 537 4.87 -21.02 31.16
N ASP A 538 4.88 -20.13 30.16
CA ASP A 538 4.49 -18.74 30.38
C ASP A 538 2.95 -18.63 30.55
N ILE A 539 2.51 -18.34 31.78
CA ILE A 539 1.10 -18.07 32.13
C ILE A 539 0.87 -16.61 32.52
N SER A 540 1.85 -15.74 32.30
CA SER A 540 1.75 -14.34 32.70
C SER A 540 0.69 -13.60 31.87
N ASP A 541 -0.06 -12.72 32.53
CA ASP A 541 -0.78 -11.66 31.82
C ASP A 541 0.25 -10.65 31.30
N TYR A 542 0.01 -10.10 30.11
CA TYR A 542 0.93 -9.18 29.48
C TYR A 542 0.20 -8.16 28.59
N PRO A 543 0.77 -6.96 28.43
CA PRO A 543 0.18 -5.94 27.59
C PRO A 543 0.29 -6.31 26.10
N ILE A 544 -0.72 -5.93 25.33
CA ILE A 544 -0.85 -6.14 23.90
C ILE A 544 -1.07 -4.78 23.23
N HIS A 545 -0.31 -4.51 22.17
CA HIS A 545 -0.50 -3.31 21.35
C HIS A 545 -1.63 -3.51 20.33
N THR A 546 -2.51 -2.53 20.18
CA THR A 546 -3.65 -2.65 19.26
C THR A 546 -3.85 -1.36 18.49
N GLU A 547 -4.05 -1.47 17.19
CA GLU A 547 -4.21 -0.29 16.32
C GLU A 547 -5.18 -0.54 15.16
N LEU A 548 -5.69 0.56 14.61
CA LEU A 548 -6.59 0.55 13.45
C LEU A 548 -5.98 1.36 12.31
N VAL A 549 -5.91 0.75 11.13
CA VAL A 549 -5.54 1.42 9.88
C VAL A 549 -6.81 1.74 9.10
N ARG A 550 -6.93 2.99 8.64
CA ARG A 550 -8.02 3.47 7.78
C ARG A 550 -7.48 4.05 6.49
N LYS A 551 -6.33 4.71 6.55
CA LYS A 551 -5.62 5.28 5.41
C LYS A 551 -4.40 4.43 5.08
N VAL A 552 -4.41 3.80 3.91
CA VAL A 552 -3.31 2.92 3.46
C VAL A 552 -2.27 3.64 2.60
N GLY A 553 -2.56 4.88 2.17
CA GLY A 553 -1.66 5.65 1.31
C GLY A 553 -1.90 5.50 -0.19
N TYR A 554 -2.96 4.79 -0.60
CA TYR A 554 -3.34 4.61 -2.00
C TYR A 554 -4.85 4.38 -2.13
N LYS A 555 -5.39 4.57 -3.34
CA LYS A 555 -6.82 4.36 -3.61
C LYS A 555 -7.16 2.88 -3.47
N LEU A 556 -8.08 2.54 -2.57
CA LEU A 556 -8.63 1.19 -2.46
C LEU A 556 -9.56 0.96 -3.65
N GLY A 557 -9.16 0.16 -4.64
CA GLY A 557 -9.93 -0.01 -5.88
C GLY A 557 -9.17 -0.76 -6.97
N LYS A 558 -9.60 -0.58 -8.23
CA LYS A 558 -8.98 -1.18 -9.43
C LYS A 558 -7.59 -0.59 -9.79
N GLY A 559 -6.96 0.21 -8.92
CA GLY A 559 -5.64 0.77 -9.17
C GLY A 559 -4.89 1.21 -7.91
N PHE A 560 -3.58 1.04 -7.89
CA PHE A 560 -2.68 1.42 -6.81
C PHE A 560 -2.13 2.85 -6.97
N SER A 561 -3.00 3.83 -7.18
CA SER A 561 -2.57 5.24 -7.21
C SER A 561 -2.30 5.71 -5.79
N THR A 562 -1.07 6.17 -5.49
CA THR A 562 -0.72 6.75 -4.20
C THR A 562 -1.56 7.99 -3.90
N ILE A 563 -1.90 8.19 -2.63
CA ILE A 563 -2.63 9.37 -2.17
C ILE A 563 -1.61 10.29 -1.48
N PRO A 564 -1.32 11.48 -2.04
CA PRO A 564 -0.41 12.43 -1.44
C PRO A 564 -0.99 12.98 -0.14
N MET A 565 -0.13 13.17 0.84
CA MET A 565 -0.42 13.96 2.02
C MET A 565 -0.50 15.43 1.61
N ARG A 566 -1.54 16.12 2.09
CA ARG A 566 -1.78 17.53 1.79
C ARG A 566 -1.81 18.35 3.06
N ASP A 567 -1.27 19.56 2.98
CA ASP A 567 -1.38 20.56 4.03
C ASP A 567 -2.85 20.97 4.20
N GLN A 568 -3.33 20.97 5.44
CA GLN A 568 -4.76 21.23 5.73
C GLN A 568 -5.18 22.67 5.45
N SER A 569 -4.25 23.63 5.48
CA SER A 569 -4.55 25.06 5.30
C SER A 569 -4.48 25.51 3.85
N THR A 570 -3.54 24.95 3.08
CA THR A 570 -3.26 25.36 1.69
C THR A 570 -3.74 24.34 0.65
N GLY A 571 -3.98 23.08 1.05
CA GLY A 571 -4.31 21.98 0.14
C GLY A 571 -3.14 21.49 -0.73
N LEU A 572 -1.95 22.06 -0.55
CA LEU A 572 -0.74 21.71 -1.29
C LEU A 572 -0.17 20.38 -0.83
N GLU A 573 0.46 19.65 -1.75
CA GLU A 573 1.12 18.37 -1.44
C GLU A 573 2.36 18.60 -0.58
N LEU A 574 2.46 17.83 0.51
CA LEU A 574 3.63 17.83 1.36
C LEU A 574 4.71 16.95 0.76
N ARG A 575 5.96 17.43 0.85
CA ARG A 575 7.14 16.76 0.30
C ARG A 575 8.26 16.66 1.33
N ASP A 576 9.07 15.64 1.19
CA ASP A 576 10.28 15.49 1.99
C ASP A 576 11.28 16.62 1.68
N SER A 577 11.79 17.29 2.71
CA SER A 577 12.67 18.46 2.54
C SER A 577 14.05 18.14 1.92
N VAL A 578 14.46 16.88 1.93
CA VAL A 578 15.77 16.41 1.48
C VAL A 578 15.67 15.77 0.10
N THR A 579 14.72 14.85 -0.08
CA THR A 579 14.56 14.10 -1.34
C THR A 579 13.58 14.76 -2.30
N ASN A 580 12.71 15.65 -1.79
CA ASN A 580 11.63 16.29 -2.52
C ASN A 580 10.53 15.32 -3.02
N ASP A 581 10.50 14.11 -2.47
CA ASP A 581 9.47 13.10 -2.74
C ASP A 581 8.13 13.46 -2.09
N VAL A 582 7.04 13.02 -2.71
CA VAL A 582 5.67 13.18 -2.16
C VAL A 582 5.52 12.36 -0.88
N LEU A 583 5.10 13.01 0.21
CA LEU A 583 4.70 12.29 1.42
C LEU A 583 3.35 11.62 1.19
N ILE A 584 3.19 10.37 1.65
CA ILE A 584 1.98 9.57 1.42
C ILE A 584 1.02 9.70 2.61
N ASP A 585 -0.28 9.91 2.38
CA ASP A 585 -1.31 9.97 3.43
C ASP A 585 -1.64 8.56 3.95
N THR A 586 -0.88 8.10 4.94
CA THR A 586 -1.00 6.75 5.52
C THR A 586 -0.98 6.74 7.04
N ASP A 587 -1.83 5.90 7.63
CA ASP A 587 -1.85 5.61 9.07
C ASP A 587 -0.65 4.76 9.51
N PHE A 588 0.04 4.08 8.60
CA PHE A 588 1.12 3.17 8.97
C PHE A 588 2.27 3.87 9.71
N ASN A 589 2.53 5.16 9.44
CA ASN A 589 3.53 5.92 10.18
C ASN A 589 3.17 6.05 11.66
N ARG A 590 1.93 6.45 11.96
CA ARG A 590 1.39 6.49 13.32
C ARG A 590 1.45 5.12 14.00
N VAL A 591 1.05 4.05 13.29
CA VAL A 591 1.10 2.68 13.83
C VAL A 591 2.54 2.28 14.20
N LYS A 592 3.52 2.55 13.32
CA LYS A 592 4.93 2.27 13.58
C LYS A 592 5.47 3.04 14.79
N GLU A 593 5.15 4.32 14.90
CA GLU A 593 5.58 5.17 16.01
C GLU A 593 4.98 4.70 17.35
N ASN A 594 3.68 4.42 17.37
CA ASN A 594 2.98 3.94 18.56
C ASN A 594 3.49 2.56 19.00
N PHE A 595 3.66 1.63 18.05
CA PHE A 595 4.23 0.31 18.33
C PHE A 595 5.68 0.41 18.85
N SER A 596 6.48 1.28 18.23
CA SER A 596 7.87 1.52 18.65
C SER A 596 7.95 2.05 20.08
N THR A 597 7.04 2.94 20.44
CA THR A 597 6.93 3.53 21.78
C THR A 597 6.50 2.47 22.79
N PHE A 598 5.49 1.66 22.46
CA PHE A 598 5.04 0.52 23.26
C PHE A 598 6.18 -0.45 23.60
N ILE A 599 6.95 -0.89 22.60
CA ILE A 599 8.09 -1.81 22.82
C ILE A 599 9.18 -1.17 23.67
N LYS A 600 9.47 0.13 23.49
CA LYS A 600 10.46 0.84 24.32
C LYS A 600 10.02 0.90 25.78
N MET A 601 8.75 1.23 26.03
CA MET A 601 8.19 1.29 27.37
C MET A 601 8.25 -0.07 28.08
N GLN A 602 7.87 -1.14 27.37
CA GLN A 602 7.91 -2.51 27.89
C GLN A 602 9.34 -2.96 28.28
N LYS A 603 10.37 -2.53 27.54
CA LYS A 603 11.77 -2.88 27.83
C LYS A 603 12.40 -2.07 28.96
N GLN A 604 11.96 -0.82 29.16
CA GLN A 604 12.61 0.11 30.10
C GLN A 604 12.01 0.07 31.51
N ASN A 605 10.74 -0.32 31.65
CA ASN A 605 10.05 -0.27 32.93
C ASN A 605 9.46 -1.63 33.30
N ALA A 606 10.04 -2.27 34.33
CA ALA A 606 9.54 -3.54 34.86
C ALA A 606 8.12 -3.42 35.45
N ASN A 607 7.70 -2.21 35.85
CA ASN A 607 6.36 -1.90 36.37
C ASN A 607 5.59 -0.98 35.40
N PHE A 608 5.71 -1.22 34.09
CA PHE A 608 4.97 -0.48 33.08
C PHE A 608 3.45 -0.66 33.25
N GLU A 609 2.76 0.39 33.71
CA GLU A 609 1.30 0.45 33.69
C GLU A 609 0.84 0.72 32.25
N TRP A 610 0.29 -0.32 31.62
CA TRP A 610 -0.35 -0.24 30.30
C TRP A 610 -1.86 -0.19 30.47
N ASP A 611 -2.48 0.90 30.02
CA ASP A 611 -3.92 1.09 30.07
C ASP A 611 -4.66 0.54 28.84
N GLY A 612 -3.93 0.01 27.85
CA GLY A 612 -4.49 -0.68 26.69
C GLY A 612 -4.89 -2.13 26.97
N ALA A 613 -4.86 -2.95 25.92
CA ALA A 613 -5.20 -4.36 26.00
C ALA A 613 -4.17 -5.18 26.77
N HIS A 614 -4.65 -6.17 27.50
CA HIS A 614 -3.87 -7.25 28.08
C HIS A 614 -4.36 -8.60 27.56
N LEU A 615 -3.58 -9.66 27.80
CA LEU A 615 -3.99 -11.02 27.48
C LEU A 615 -5.29 -11.40 28.22
N SER A 616 -5.48 -10.92 29.44
CA SER A 616 -6.70 -11.14 30.23
C SER A 616 -7.97 -10.62 29.54
N ASP A 617 -7.92 -9.53 28.78
CA ASP A 617 -9.05 -8.99 27.99
C ASP A 617 -9.52 -9.98 26.88
N ILE A 618 -8.63 -10.85 26.41
CA ILE A 618 -8.93 -11.92 25.45
C ILE A 618 -9.41 -13.17 26.19
N LEU A 619 -8.69 -13.59 27.24
CA LEU A 619 -8.99 -14.82 27.98
C LEU A 619 -10.35 -14.77 28.71
N ASN A 620 -10.74 -13.59 29.19
CA ASN A 620 -12.03 -13.39 29.87
C ASN A 620 -13.21 -13.35 28.89
N HIS A 621 -12.96 -13.25 27.59
CA HIS A 621 -14.03 -13.29 26.60
C HIS A 621 -14.47 -14.74 26.33
N PRO A 622 -15.78 -15.08 26.37
CA PRO A 622 -16.26 -16.45 26.17
C PRO A 622 -15.81 -17.10 24.85
N GLN A 623 -15.59 -16.27 23.82
CA GLN A 623 -15.18 -16.72 22.49
C GLN A 623 -13.69 -16.52 22.20
N LEU A 624 -12.89 -16.10 23.20
CA LEU A 624 -11.49 -15.69 23.04
C LEU A 624 -11.33 -14.66 21.91
N ASP A 625 -12.17 -13.63 21.88
CA ASP A 625 -12.23 -12.69 20.74
C ASP A 625 -10.97 -11.80 20.71
N MET A 626 -10.24 -11.89 19.59
CA MET A 626 -8.98 -11.20 19.31
C MET A 626 -9.14 -10.03 18.32
N LYS A 627 -10.36 -9.54 18.09
CA LYS A 627 -10.63 -8.44 17.16
C LYS A 627 -9.95 -7.15 17.64
N PRO A 628 -9.05 -6.52 16.85
CA PRO A 628 -8.29 -5.36 17.30
C PRO A 628 -9.17 -4.21 17.77
N ARG A 629 -10.31 -3.98 17.10
CA ARG A 629 -11.28 -2.93 17.45
C ARG A 629 -11.80 -3.02 18.88
N ARG A 630 -12.14 -4.23 19.34
CA ARG A 630 -12.61 -4.51 20.71
C ARG A 630 -11.49 -4.26 21.73
N LEU A 631 -10.25 -4.49 21.32
CA LEU A 631 -9.08 -4.39 22.18
C LEU A 631 -8.42 -2.99 22.12
N THR A 632 -8.98 -2.03 21.38
CA THR A 632 -8.46 -0.66 21.40
C THR A 632 -8.57 -0.05 22.80
N ARG A 633 -7.61 0.82 23.15
CA ARG A 633 -7.60 1.54 24.44
C ARG A 633 -8.95 2.20 24.73
N ASN A 634 -9.54 2.89 23.76
CA ASN A 634 -10.83 3.57 23.94
C ASN A 634 -11.99 2.59 24.19
N ALA A 635 -12.00 1.44 23.51
CA ALA A 635 -13.02 0.42 23.72
C ALA A 635 -12.94 -0.19 25.13
N LEU A 636 -11.72 -0.49 25.57
CA LEU A 636 -11.47 -1.08 26.90
C LEU A 636 -11.75 -0.09 28.02
N LEU A 637 -11.32 1.17 27.88
CA LEU A 637 -11.65 2.23 28.84
C LEU A 637 -13.16 2.41 28.94
N ASN A 638 -13.89 2.45 27.81
CA ASN A 638 -15.34 2.53 27.83
C ASN A 638 -15.99 1.40 28.65
N LEU A 639 -15.51 0.15 28.48
CA LEU A 639 -16.03 -0.99 29.28
C LEU A 639 -15.68 -0.84 30.76
N ARG A 640 -14.43 -0.51 31.09
CA ARG A 640 -13.96 -0.33 32.47
C ARG A 640 -14.70 0.81 33.18
N ASP A 641 -14.95 1.92 32.48
CA ASP A 641 -15.67 3.08 32.99
C ASP A 641 -17.13 2.71 33.31
N ILE A 642 -17.82 2.01 32.41
CA ILE A 642 -19.19 1.50 32.67
C ILE A 642 -19.17 0.59 33.90
N GLN A 643 -18.23 -0.35 33.95
CA GLN A 643 -18.11 -1.32 35.04
C GLN A 643 -17.71 -0.72 36.39
N SER A 644 -17.14 0.49 36.40
CA SER A 644 -16.81 1.24 37.63
C SER A 644 -18.04 1.86 38.32
N THR A 645 -19.19 1.87 37.65
CA THR A 645 -20.46 2.41 38.14
C THR A 645 -21.54 1.31 38.18
N PRO A 646 -22.69 1.52 38.85
CA PRO A 646 -23.81 0.58 38.73
C PRO A 646 -24.22 0.40 37.27
N TYR A 647 -24.20 -0.84 36.77
CA TYR A 647 -24.58 -1.17 35.40
C TYR A 647 -25.47 -2.42 35.35
N LYS A 648 -26.15 -2.62 34.23
CA LYS A 648 -26.93 -3.81 33.90
C LYS A 648 -26.68 -4.26 32.47
N HIS A 649 -26.82 -5.55 32.20
CA HIS A 649 -26.95 -6.00 30.81
C HIS A 649 -28.34 -5.66 30.27
N LEU A 650 -28.44 -5.41 28.96
CA LEU A 650 -29.72 -5.08 28.32
C LEU A 650 -30.80 -6.14 28.56
N TYR A 651 -30.45 -7.44 28.52
CA TYR A 651 -31.41 -8.52 28.77
C TYR A 651 -32.00 -8.54 30.18
N GLU A 652 -31.33 -7.91 31.15
CA GLU A 652 -31.83 -7.81 32.52
C GLU A 652 -33.00 -6.84 32.59
N ILE A 653 -32.91 -5.71 31.88
CA ILE A 653 -33.84 -4.57 31.96
C ILE A 653 -34.88 -4.52 30.84
N ALA A 654 -34.63 -5.17 29.71
CA ALA A 654 -35.51 -5.22 28.55
C ALA A 654 -35.58 -6.63 27.95
N GLU A 655 -36.67 -6.93 27.26
CA GLU A 655 -36.87 -8.18 26.53
C GLU A 655 -36.32 -8.02 25.11
N ILE A 656 -35.44 -8.92 24.67
CA ILE A 656 -34.98 -8.99 23.28
C ILE A 656 -35.75 -10.15 22.64
N LEU A 657 -36.56 -9.86 21.61
CA LEU A 657 -37.39 -10.90 20.99
C LEU A 657 -36.52 -11.93 20.23
N GLU A 658 -36.79 -13.21 20.48
CA GLU A 658 -36.12 -14.35 19.81
C GLU A 658 -37.07 -15.15 18.92
N THR A 659 -38.36 -15.07 19.21
CA THR A 659 -39.40 -15.82 18.49
C THR A 659 -39.99 -14.97 17.36
N THR A 660 -39.92 -15.50 16.14
CA THR A 660 -40.58 -14.94 14.96
C THR A 660 -41.94 -15.61 14.74
N GLU A 661 -42.91 -14.88 14.21
CA GLU A 661 -44.19 -15.41 13.76
C GLU A 661 -44.15 -15.66 12.25
N ASN A 662 -44.74 -16.76 11.75
CA ASN A 662 -44.95 -16.91 10.32
C ASN A 662 -46.16 -16.07 9.88
N PHE A 663 -46.04 -15.41 8.74
CA PHE A 663 -47.12 -14.57 8.24
C PHE A 663 -48.37 -15.39 7.90
N SER A 664 -48.18 -16.60 7.38
CA SER A 664 -49.27 -17.53 7.02
C SER A 664 -50.19 -17.90 8.19
N ASP A 665 -49.68 -17.82 9.42
CA ASP A 665 -50.41 -18.27 10.61
C ASP A 665 -51.43 -17.21 11.07
N THR A 666 -51.28 -15.96 10.63
CA THR A 666 -52.04 -14.81 11.15
C THR A 666 -52.52 -13.83 10.09
N ILE A 667 -52.08 -13.95 8.83
CA ILE A 667 -52.33 -12.96 7.76
C ILE A 667 -52.71 -13.66 6.47
N GLU A 668 -53.79 -13.21 5.83
CA GLU A 668 -54.24 -13.72 4.54
C GLU A 668 -53.29 -13.33 3.39
N PRO A 669 -53.20 -14.10 2.28
CA PRO A 669 -52.28 -13.84 1.16
C PRO A 669 -52.32 -12.40 0.61
N ASP A 670 -53.51 -11.82 0.48
CA ASP A 670 -53.71 -10.49 -0.11
C ASP A 670 -53.70 -9.34 0.92
N GLN A 671 -53.60 -9.65 2.22
CA GLN A 671 -53.54 -8.62 3.24
C GLN A 671 -52.19 -7.88 3.22
N PRO A 672 -52.20 -6.56 3.51
CA PRO A 672 -50.99 -5.75 3.55
C PRO A 672 -50.13 -6.11 4.76
N VAL A 673 -48.83 -6.23 4.53
CA VAL A 673 -47.78 -6.43 5.53
C VAL A 673 -46.76 -5.30 5.41
N TYR A 674 -46.32 -4.77 6.56
CA TYR A 674 -45.23 -3.81 6.64
C TYR A 674 -44.00 -4.50 7.20
N LEU A 675 -42.94 -4.63 6.39
CA LEU A 675 -41.68 -5.23 6.82
C LEU A 675 -40.66 -4.13 7.12
N VAL A 676 -40.27 -4.01 8.39
CA VAL A 676 -39.27 -3.05 8.89
C VAL A 676 -37.87 -3.67 8.84
N GLU A 677 -36.95 -2.94 8.24
CA GLU A 677 -35.55 -3.27 8.09
C GLU A 677 -34.66 -2.16 8.68
N GLY A 678 -33.36 -2.43 8.85
CA GLY A 678 -32.44 -1.45 9.42
C GLY A 678 -32.31 -0.14 8.62
N GLN A 679 -32.67 -0.13 7.32
CA GLN A 679 -32.69 1.07 6.49
C GLN A 679 -33.92 1.96 6.73
N ASP A 680 -34.95 1.44 7.40
CA ASP A 680 -36.21 2.12 7.69
C ASP A 680 -36.16 2.91 9.01
N ILE A 681 -35.01 2.86 9.69
CA ILE A 681 -34.72 3.65 10.87
C ILE A 681 -34.10 4.98 10.42
N ARG A 682 -34.73 6.08 10.82
CA ARG A 682 -34.16 7.42 10.68
C ARG A 682 -33.19 7.68 11.82
N ALA A 683 -31.89 7.49 11.55
CA ALA A 683 -30.87 7.45 12.59
C ALA A 683 -30.74 8.77 13.38
N LEU A 684 -30.87 9.92 12.71
CA LEU A 684 -30.78 11.23 13.36
C LEU A 684 -32.00 11.48 14.25
N GLU A 685 -33.20 11.30 13.70
CA GLU A 685 -34.47 11.52 14.38
C GLU A 685 -34.70 10.48 15.48
N GLY A 686 -34.28 9.23 15.28
CA GLY A 686 -34.49 8.12 16.20
C GLY A 686 -35.87 7.47 16.07
N SER A 687 -36.53 7.59 14.92
CA SER A 687 -37.85 7.01 14.66
C SER A 687 -37.80 5.92 13.58
N VAL A 688 -38.70 4.95 13.70
CA VAL A 688 -38.94 3.93 12.67
C VAL A 688 -40.00 4.44 11.72
N VAL A 689 -39.72 4.40 10.42
CA VAL A 689 -40.66 4.82 9.38
C VAL A 689 -41.13 3.61 8.58
N LEU A 690 -42.43 3.53 8.33
CA LEU A 690 -42.99 2.46 7.53
C LEU A 690 -42.94 2.82 6.05
N LYS A 691 -42.46 1.89 5.23
CA LYS A 691 -42.61 1.93 3.78
C LYS A 691 -44.04 1.62 3.37
N ASN A 692 -44.30 1.67 2.06
CA ASN A 692 -45.54 1.16 1.49
C ASN A 692 -45.73 -0.31 1.89
N SER A 693 -46.96 -0.66 2.25
CA SER A 693 -47.32 -2.05 2.50
C SER A 693 -47.17 -2.87 1.22
N GLU A 694 -46.71 -4.10 1.38
CA GLU A 694 -46.68 -5.11 0.32
C GLU A 694 -47.73 -6.18 0.65
N LYS A 695 -48.27 -6.88 -0.35
CA LYS A 695 -49.11 -8.06 -0.06
C LYS A 695 -48.26 -9.13 0.63
N ARG A 696 -48.83 -9.92 1.54
CA ARG A 696 -48.09 -10.99 2.25
C ARG A 696 -47.24 -11.85 1.32
N TRP A 697 -47.83 -12.36 0.23
CA TRP A 697 -47.11 -13.22 -0.71
C TRP A 697 -45.93 -12.51 -1.39
N GLN A 698 -46.00 -11.18 -1.59
CA GLN A 698 -44.90 -10.40 -2.16
C GLN A 698 -43.73 -10.31 -1.18
N ALA A 699 -44.00 -10.11 0.12
CA ALA A 699 -42.98 -10.11 1.15
C ALA A 699 -42.29 -11.48 1.30
N GLU A 700 -43.07 -12.57 1.19
CA GLU A 700 -42.59 -13.95 1.21
C GLU A 700 -41.63 -14.27 0.07
N VAL A 701 -42.02 -13.89 -1.16
CA VAL A 701 -41.18 -14.09 -2.34
C VAL A 701 -39.96 -13.18 -2.31
N ARG A 702 -40.13 -11.92 -1.87
CA ARG A 702 -39.05 -10.94 -1.88
C ARG A 702 -37.97 -11.25 -0.84
N LYS A 703 -38.34 -11.72 0.35
CA LYS A 703 -37.39 -11.76 1.47
C LYS A 703 -37.58 -12.88 2.48
N THR A 704 -38.73 -12.95 3.15
CA THR A 704 -38.94 -13.86 4.28
C THR A 704 -40.42 -14.10 4.51
N ASN A 705 -40.77 -15.27 5.08
CA ASN A 705 -42.12 -15.63 5.47
C ASN A 705 -42.40 -15.48 6.97
N LYS A 706 -41.44 -14.95 7.72
CA LYS A 706 -41.53 -14.80 9.17
C LYS A 706 -40.95 -13.46 9.63
N GLY A 707 -41.40 -12.97 10.78
CA GLY A 707 -40.93 -11.71 11.34
C GLY A 707 -41.25 -11.53 12.81
N TYR A 708 -40.59 -10.55 13.44
CA TYR A 708 -40.91 -10.14 14.80
C TYR A 708 -42.10 -9.18 14.78
N ARG A 709 -43.23 -9.51 15.41
CA ARG A 709 -44.38 -8.59 15.44
C ARG A 709 -44.07 -7.35 16.29
N LEU A 710 -44.13 -6.17 15.68
CA LEU A 710 -43.88 -4.90 16.35
C LEU A 710 -45.12 -4.43 17.11
N LYS A 711 -44.89 -3.78 18.24
CA LYS A 711 -45.85 -3.05 19.05
C LYS A 711 -45.36 -1.63 19.26
N THR A 712 -46.28 -0.69 19.39
CA THR A 712 -45.96 0.69 19.71
C THR A 712 -45.03 0.77 20.93
N LYS A 713 -43.99 1.61 20.82
CA LYS A 713 -42.85 1.77 21.75
C LYS A 713 -41.78 0.68 21.73
N ASP A 714 -41.89 -0.33 20.86
CA ASP A 714 -40.75 -1.23 20.64
C ASP A 714 -39.56 -0.43 20.10
N ILE A 715 -38.38 -0.75 20.60
CA ILE A 715 -37.11 -0.24 20.06
C ILE A 715 -36.66 -1.21 18.98
N VAL A 716 -36.36 -0.67 17.81
CA VAL A 716 -35.84 -1.40 16.65
C VAL A 716 -34.37 -1.06 16.49
N ILE A 717 -33.50 -2.05 16.65
CA ILE A 717 -32.05 -1.92 16.46
C ILE A 717 -31.70 -2.53 15.11
N GLY A 718 -31.13 -1.75 14.20
CA GLY A 718 -30.58 -2.27 12.96
C GLY A 718 -29.37 -3.15 13.24
N LEU A 719 -29.35 -4.38 12.70
CA LEU A 719 -28.25 -5.32 12.93
C LEU A 719 -26.95 -4.90 12.21
N VAL A 720 -27.05 -4.02 11.21
CA VAL A 720 -25.92 -3.46 10.46
C VAL A 720 -25.71 -2.01 10.86
N ARG A 721 -24.46 -1.70 11.25
CA ARG A 721 -24.00 -0.37 11.71
C ARG A 721 -24.85 0.31 12.80
N PRO A 722 -25.31 -0.40 13.86
CA PRO A 722 -26.06 0.21 14.97
C PRO A 722 -25.34 1.37 15.65
N GLU A 723 -24.00 1.36 15.66
CA GLU A 723 -23.16 2.44 16.19
C GLU A 723 -23.37 3.79 15.47
N ARG A 724 -23.94 3.80 14.27
CA ARG A 724 -24.32 5.03 13.56
C ARG A 724 -25.69 5.57 14.00
N ARG A 725 -26.13 5.21 15.21
CA ARG A 725 -27.45 5.51 15.78
C ARG A 725 -28.58 4.87 14.98
N ASN A 726 -28.32 3.69 14.41
CA ASN A 726 -29.31 2.90 13.69
C ASN A 726 -30.26 2.18 14.66
N ILE A 727 -30.87 2.96 15.56
CA ILE A 727 -31.71 2.54 16.68
C ILE A 727 -32.91 3.47 16.71
N GLY A 728 -34.10 2.95 16.43
CA GLY A 728 -35.33 3.74 16.33
C GLY A 728 -36.40 3.29 17.31
N LEU A 729 -37.23 4.22 17.76
CA LEU A 729 -38.45 3.91 18.50
C LEU A 729 -39.62 3.77 17.51
N TYR A 730 -40.37 2.67 17.60
CA TYR A 730 -41.56 2.49 16.78
C TYR A 730 -42.74 3.24 17.37
N LEU A 731 -43.15 4.32 16.70
CA LEU A 731 -44.15 5.26 17.22
C LEU A 731 -45.56 5.03 16.68
N ASP A 732 -45.73 4.28 15.61
CA ASP A 732 -47.03 4.02 14.98
C ASP A 732 -47.82 2.95 15.77
N SER A 733 -49.12 2.82 15.47
CA SER A 733 -50.06 1.84 16.01
C SER A 733 -50.73 1.01 14.91
N LYS A 734 -50.15 0.95 13.72
CA LYS A 734 -50.63 0.11 12.62
C LYS A 734 -50.53 -1.38 12.96
N GLU A 735 -51.47 -2.15 12.44
CA GLU A 735 -51.46 -3.61 12.52
C GLU A 735 -50.58 -4.21 11.41
N ASN A 736 -50.21 -5.50 11.56
CA ASN A 736 -49.41 -6.27 10.60
C ASN A 736 -48.04 -5.67 10.26
N VAL A 737 -47.37 -5.11 11.27
CA VAL A 737 -46.00 -4.60 11.17
C VAL A 737 -45.01 -5.60 11.78
N PHE A 738 -44.01 -5.97 10.99
CA PHE A 738 -43.03 -6.99 11.36
C PHE A 738 -41.60 -6.51 11.14
N GLY A 739 -40.70 -6.82 12.08
CA GLY A 739 -39.27 -6.62 11.95
C GLY A 739 -38.65 -7.79 11.20
N SER A 740 -37.83 -7.50 10.21
CA SER A 740 -37.10 -8.52 9.44
C SER A 740 -36.09 -9.26 10.34
N PRO A 741 -36.17 -10.59 10.48
CA PRO A 741 -35.30 -11.36 11.36
C PRO A 741 -33.81 -11.22 11.05
N ASP A 742 -33.49 -11.00 9.78
CA ASP A 742 -32.12 -10.82 9.31
C ASP A 742 -31.67 -9.35 9.28
N GLY A 743 -32.58 -8.41 9.52
CA GLY A 743 -32.31 -6.97 9.40
C GLY A 743 -32.27 -6.22 10.73
N VAL A 744 -33.09 -6.62 11.70
CA VAL A 744 -33.30 -5.89 12.95
C VAL A 744 -33.40 -6.80 14.17
N ALA A 745 -33.07 -6.26 15.35
CA ALA A 745 -33.47 -6.80 16.64
C ALA A 745 -34.56 -5.92 17.25
N ILE A 746 -35.49 -6.54 17.97
CA ILE A 746 -36.58 -5.86 18.65
C ILE A 746 -36.36 -5.93 20.15
N VAL A 747 -36.36 -4.77 20.80
CA VAL A 747 -36.22 -4.62 22.25
C VAL A 747 -37.53 -4.06 22.80
N ARG A 748 -38.09 -4.75 23.79
CA ARG A 748 -39.42 -4.48 24.35
C ARG A 748 -39.33 -4.27 25.86
N GLN A 749 -40.26 -3.48 26.37
CA GLN A 749 -40.43 -3.23 27.80
C GLN A 749 -40.54 -4.56 28.57
N LYS A 750 -39.74 -4.69 29.63
CA LYS A 750 -39.78 -5.84 30.55
C LYS A 750 -40.01 -5.40 32.00
N ASP A 751 -39.22 -4.45 32.48
CA ASP A 751 -39.26 -3.99 33.88
C ASP A 751 -39.73 -2.54 33.97
N LEU A 752 -40.85 -2.27 34.66
CA LEU A 752 -41.39 -0.91 34.82
C LEU A 752 -40.43 0.06 35.52
N ARG A 753 -39.47 -0.45 36.30
CA ARG A 753 -38.39 0.37 36.88
C ARG A 753 -37.52 1.04 35.82
N TYR A 754 -37.40 0.42 34.65
CA TYR A 754 -36.61 0.91 33.53
C TYR A 754 -37.53 1.17 32.33
N PRO A 755 -38.15 2.36 32.25
CA PRO A 755 -39.03 2.70 31.14
C PRO A 755 -38.32 2.56 29.79
N ILE A 756 -39.01 2.01 28.80
CA ILE A 756 -38.46 1.73 27.47
C ILE A 756 -37.97 3.01 26.78
N GLU A 757 -38.55 4.17 27.11
CA GLU A 757 -38.10 5.47 26.63
C GLU A 757 -36.71 5.84 27.15
N TRP A 758 -36.40 5.53 28.41
CA TRP A 758 -35.05 5.68 28.94
C TRP A 758 -34.10 4.66 28.32
N VAL A 759 -34.50 3.38 28.20
CA VAL A 759 -33.69 2.34 27.55
C VAL A 759 -33.33 2.74 26.11
N PHE A 760 -34.28 3.30 25.36
CA PHE A 760 -34.08 3.84 24.02
C PHE A 760 -32.97 4.89 23.98
N GLN A 761 -33.03 5.86 24.90
CA GLN A 761 -32.00 6.90 24.98
C GLN A 761 -30.65 6.33 25.42
N ALA A 762 -30.65 5.41 26.40
CA ALA A 762 -29.45 4.75 26.90
C ALA A 762 -28.70 4.01 25.78
N LEU A 763 -29.42 3.29 24.92
CA LEU A 763 -28.84 2.59 23.76
C LEU A 763 -28.23 3.54 22.71
N ARG A 764 -28.66 4.80 22.68
CA ARG A 764 -28.16 5.84 21.75
C ARG A 764 -27.00 6.67 22.32
N THR A 765 -26.60 6.44 23.57
CA THR A 765 -25.42 7.06 24.19
C THR A 765 -24.12 6.64 23.52
N GLU A 766 -23.06 7.42 23.70
CA GLU A 766 -21.74 7.05 23.20
C GLU A 766 -21.24 5.74 23.80
N GLN A 767 -21.49 5.50 25.10
CA GLN A 767 -21.05 4.29 25.79
C GLN A 767 -21.61 3.00 25.19
N CYS A 768 -22.89 2.99 24.81
CA CYS A 768 -23.52 1.86 24.13
C CYS A 768 -23.09 1.76 22.67
N ARG A 769 -22.93 2.90 21.98
CA ARG A 769 -22.49 2.93 20.57
C ARG A 769 -21.08 2.35 20.38
N ILE A 770 -20.16 2.63 21.30
CA ILE A 770 -18.82 2.06 21.26
C ILE A 770 -18.90 0.53 21.38
N GLN A 771 -19.70 -0.01 22.31
CA GLN A 771 -19.90 -1.46 22.45
C GLN A 771 -20.49 -2.09 21.17
N PHE A 772 -21.51 -1.48 20.58
CA PHE A 772 -22.07 -1.95 19.31
C PHE A 772 -21.04 -1.98 18.19
N TRP A 773 -20.21 -0.95 18.11
CA TRP A 773 -19.15 -0.84 17.10
C TRP A 773 -18.08 -1.92 17.26
N THR A 774 -17.66 -2.21 18.50
CA THR A 774 -16.62 -3.20 18.81
C THR A 774 -17.11 -4.62 18.61
N GLU A 775 -18.38 -4.88 18.94
CA GLU A 775 -19.00 -6.20 18.80
C GLU A 775 -19.36 -6.52 17.34
N SER A 776 -19.66 -5.52 16.52
CA SER A 776 -19.96 -5.73 15.09
C SER A 776 -18.85 -6.52 14.38
N GLY A 777 -19.21 -7.56 13.62
CA GLY A 777 -18.26 -8.43 12.92
C GLY A 777 -18.92 -9.27 11.82
N GLY A 778 -18.13 -9.83 10.91
CA GLY A 778 -18.63 -10.69 9.82
C GLY A 778 -18.10 -10.31 8.43
N THR A 779 -18.37 -11.18 7.45
CA THR A 779 -17.67 -11.21 6.15
C THR A 779 -18.03 -10.10 5.16
N SER A 780 -19.16 -9.40 5.33
CA SER A 780 -19.59 -8.33 4.43
C SER A 780 -19.77 -6.98 5.16
N TYR A 781 -20.93 -6.74 5.76
CA TYR A 781 -21.20 -5.57 6.59
C TYR A 781 -21.37 -6.06 8.03
N GLY A 782 -20.32 -5.91 8.85
CA GLY A 782 -20.28 -6.44 10.22
C GLY A 782 -21.64 -6.30 10.91
N LYS A 783 -22.22 -7.45 11.27
CA LYS A 783 -23.58 -7.58 11.77
C LYS A 783 -23.52 -7.95 13.25
N LEU A 784 -24.39 -7.36 14.06
CA LEU A 784 -24.56 -7.81 15.43
C LEU A 784 -25.42 -9.08 15.48
N THR A 785 -25.05 -9.98 16.38
CA THR A 785 -25.91 -11.09 16.79
C THR A 785 -26.85 -10.64 17.91
N LEU A 786 -27.97 -11.35 18.09
CA LEU A 786 -28.88 -11.09 19.22
C LEU A 786 -28.18 -11.24 20.56
N ASP A 787 -27.27 -12.22 20.68
CA ASP A 787 -26.50 -12.45 21.89
C ASP A 787 -25.61 -11.24 22.25
N GLN A 788 -24.95 -10.64 21.26
CA GLN A 788 -24.17 -9.41 21.48
C GLN A 788 -25.05 -8.24 21.91
N ILE A 789 -26.24 -8.09 21.33
CA ILE A 789 -27.19 -7.03 21.71
C ILE A 789 -27.69 -7.22 23.15
N LYS A 790 -28.04 -8.45 23.52
CA LYS A 790 -28.48 -8.79 24.88
C LYS A 790 -27.44 -8.42 25.93
N ASN A 791 -26.16 -8.66 25.63
CA ASN A 791 -25.07 -8.51 26.57
C ASN A 791 -24.49 -7.08 26.66
N VAL A 792 -25.03 -6.10 25.92
CA VAL A 792 -24.62 -4.69 26.04
C VAL A 792 -24.79 -4.20 27.48
N LEU A 793 -23.75 -3.56 27.99
CA LEU A 793 -23.72 -2.96 29.32
C LEU A 793 -24.34 -1.56 29.27
N ILE A 794 -25.29 -1.31 30.16
CA ILE A 794 -26.02 -0.06 30.30
C ILE A 794 -25.73 0.52 31.69
N PRO A 795 -25.04 1.68 31.78
CA PRO A 795 -24.90 2.42 33.02
C PRO A 795 -26.27 2.79 33.59
N ILE A 796 -26.45 2.61 34.90
CA ILE A 796 -27.69 2.94 35.61
C ILE A 796 -27.50 4.26 36.34
N PRO A 797 -28.12 5.37 35.88
CA PRO A 797 -28.08 6.64 36.57
C PRO A 797 -29.07 6.66 37.76
N SER A 798 -29.18 7.81 38.43
CA SER A 798 -30.16 8.00 39.50
C SER A 798 -31.61 7.87 38.99
N ASP A 799 -32.54 7.45 39.86
CA ASP A 799 -33.95 7.33 39.49
C ASP A 799 -34.55 8.68 39.02
N GLU A 800 -34.08 9.81 39.56
CA GLU A 800 -34.46 11.16 39.12
C GLU A 800 -34.08 11.41 37.66
N GLU A 801 -32.87 11.02 37.27
CA GLU A 801 -32.37 11.16 35.91
C GLU A 801 -33.11 10.22 34.95
N ILE A 802 -33.38 8.97 35.34
CA ILE A 802 -34.21 8.03 34.55
C ILE A 802 -35.58 8.65 34.28
N ASN A 803 -36.24 9.19 35.30
CA ASN A 803 -37.55 9.82 35.17
C ASN A 803 -37.52 11.07 34.29
N CYS A 804 -36.49 11.92 34.43
CA CYS A 804 -36.30 13.10 33.60
C CYS A 804 -36.12 12.74 32.12
N ILE A 805 -35.22 11.79 31.82
CA ILE A 805 -34.97 11.32 30.45
C ILE A 805 -36.24 10.70 29.86
N THR A 806 -36.93 9.86 30.64
CA THR A 806 -38.19 9.22 30.22
C THR A 806 -39.21 10.27 29.79
N LYS A 807 -39.43 11.30 30.60
CA LYS A 807 -40.36 12.40 30.28
C LYS A 807 -39.95 13.13 28.99
N ASN A 808 -38.67 13.47 28.84
CA ASN A 808 -38.17 14.17 27.65
C ASN A 808 -38.34 13.33 26.37
N VAL A 809 -38.07 12.03 26.44
CA VAL A 809 -38.26 11.11 25.31
C VAL A 809 -39.75 10.93 25.00
N GLN A 810 -40.64 10.92 26.00
CA GLN A 810 -42.09 10.90 25.78
C GLN A 810 -42.58 12.17 25.08
N GLU A 811 -42.12 13.34 25.51
CA GLU A 811 -42.42 14.62 24.86
C GLU A 811 -41.90 14.66 23.41
N TRP A 812 -40.67 14.21 23.18
CA TRP A 812 -40.10 14.05 21.85
C TRP A 812 -40.93 13.08 20.99
N ALA A 813 -41.31 11.92 21.51
CA ALA A 813 -42.08 10.91 20.79
C ALA A 813 -43.47 11.44 20.40
N LEU A 814 -44.12 12.23 21.29
CA LEU A 814 -45.37 12.92 21.00
C LEU A 814 -45.18 13.96 19.89
N ALA A 815 -44.14 14.79 19.97
CA ALA A 815 -43.83 15.77 18.94
C ALA A 815 -43.55 15.11 17.58
N GLN A 816 -42.77 14.03 17.54
CA GLN A 816 -42.49 13.27 16.32
C GLN A 816 -43.76 12.68 15.70
N ARG A 817 -44.68 12.14 16.52
CA ARG A 817 -45.98 11.68 16.01
C ARG A 817 -46.80 12.80 15.39
N GLN A 818 -46.81 13.98 16.02
CA GLN A 818 -47.53 15.14 15.49
C GLN A 818 -46.90 15.63 14.18
N VAL A 819 -45.57 15.68 14.11
CA VAL A 819 -44.83 16.03 12.89
C VAL A 819 -45.10 15.03 11.78
N LEU A 820 -45.03 13.72 12.05
CA LEU A 820 -45.32 12.68 11.06
C LEU A 820 -46.77 12.78 10.56
N LYS A 821 -47.74 12.97 11.46
CA LYS A 821 -49.15 13.20 11.07
C LYS A 821 -49.34 14.47 10.24
N ALA A 822 -48.62 15.55 10.56
CA ALA A 822 -48.67 16.78 9.78
C ALA A 822 -48.01 16.59 8.41
N PHE A 823 -46.88 15.88 8.36
CA PHE A 823 -46.13 15.57 7.14
C PHE A 823 -46.92 14.65 6.21
N ASP A 824 -47.68 13.70 6.74
CA ASP A 824 -48.60 12.85 5.96
C ASP A 824 -49.65 13.67 5.19
N ASN A 825 -49.92 14.92 5.61
CA ASN A 825 -50.85 15.83 4.94
C ASN A 825 -50.16 16.78 3.94
N ILE A 826 -48.83 16.71 3.78
CA ILE A 826 -48.06 17.55 2.87
C ILE A 826 -47.69 16.74 1.61
N TRP A 827 -48.07 17.25 0.43
CA TRP A 827 -47.82 16.65 -0.91
C TRP A 827 -48.47 15.28 -1.20
N ASP A 828 -48.22 14.73 -2.39
CA ASP A 828 -48.78 13.46 -2.86
C ASP A 828 -47.95 12.24 -2.35
N THR A 829 -48.43 11.02 -2.60
CA THR A 829 -47.73 9.79 -2.16
C THR A 829 -46.37 9.53 -2.82
N ASN A 830 -46.09 10.16 -3.96
CA ASN A 830 -44.81 10.02 -4.67
C ASN A 830 -43.71 10.88 -4.04
N ASP A 831 -44.07 12.07 -3.55
CA ASP A 831 -43.16 13.01 -2.86
C ASP A 831 -42.90 12.61 -1.38
N LYS A 832 -43.70 11.70 -0.82
CA LYS A 832 -43.62 11.21 0.58
C LYS A 832 -42.62 10.09 0.80
N ARG A 833 -41.85 9.69 -0.21
CA ARG A 833 -40.80 8.67 -0.04
C ARG A 833 -39.74 9.25 0.89
N ALA A 834 -39.63 8.67 2.09
CA ALA A 834 -38.56 9.04 3.01
C ALA A 834 -37.22 8.95 2.28
N ILE A 835 -36.36 9.97 2.41
CA ILE A 835 -34.94 9.81 2.12
C ILE A 835 -34.44 8.80 3.14
N LEU A 836 -34.48 7.52 2.74
CA LEU A 836 -33.94 6.43 3.53
C LEU A 836 -32.46 6.72 3.75
N ASN A 837 -31.87 6.13 4.79
CA ASN A 837 -30.43 5.99 4.83
C ASN A 837 -30.02 5.22 3.59
N SER A 838 -29.66 5.95 2.53
CA SER A 838 -29.28 5.34 1.27
C SER A 838 -28.02 4.51 1.53
N PRO A 839 -27.92 3.30 0.96
CA PRO A 839 -26.63 2.61 0.88
C PRO A 839 -25.61 3.40 0.06
N VAL A 840 -26.00 4.49 -0.63
CA VAL A 840 -25.10 5.49 -1.21
C VAL A 840 -24.40 6.26 -0.08
N ILE A 841 -23.25 5.71 0.29
CA ILE A 841 -22.00 6.41 0.60
C ILE A 841 -22.04 7.90 0.19
N GLY A 842 -21.83 8.83 1.14
CA GLY A 842 -21.40 10.19 0.78
C GLY A 842 -22.17 11.35 1.40
N LEU A 843 -22.19 11.47 2.74
CA LEU A 843 -22.26 12.76 3.43
C LEU A 843 -21.31 12.82 4.65
N GLU A 844 -20.29 11.96 4.68
CA GLU A 844 -19.10 12.15 5.50
C GLU A 844 -17.98 12.62 4.56
N GLY A 845 -17.90 13.94 4.38
CA GLY A 845 -16.86 14.58 3.61
C GLY A 845 -16.97 16.09 3.75
N SER A 846 -16.04 16.70 4.46
CA SER A 846 -15.85 18.15 4.52
C SER A 846 -15.41 18.77 3.18
N LEU A 847 -15.58 18.08 2.06
CA LEU A 847 -15.24 18.56 0.73
C LEU A 847 -16.25 17.99 -0.29
N ILE A 848 -17.11 18.88 -0.76
CA ILE A 848 -17.87 18.70 -1.99
C ILE A 848 -16.85 18.71 -3.14
N SER A 849 -16.66 17.59 -3.82
CA SER A 849 -16.30 17.57 -5.24
C SER A 849 -17.18 16.53 -5.91
N VAL A 850 -18.20 17.04 -6.59
CA VAL A 850 -19.06 16.31 -7.51
C VAL A 850 -18.19 15.96 -8.71
N ASP A 851 -17.95 14.67 -8.96
CA ASP A 851 -17.60 14.18 -10.28
C ASP A 851 -18.65 13.18 -10.72
N ASN A 852 -19.29 13.55 -11.83
CA ASN A 852 -20.25 12.79 -12.58
C ASN A 852 -19.60 11.50 -13.10
N GLU A 853 -20.30 10.38 -12.99
CA GLU A 853 -20.21 9.31 -13.98
C GLU A 853 -21.63 8.93 -14.39
N GLU A 854 -21.96 9.32 -15.62
CA GLU A 854 -22.93 8.67 -16.48
C GLU A 854 -22.52 7.18 -16.64
N ASP A 855 -23.45 6.27 -16.40
CA ASP A 855 -23.83 5.16 -17.30
C ASP A 855 -24.56 4.06 -16.50
N ASP A 856 -25.88 3.99 -16.75
CA ASP A 856 -26.89 2.93 -16.49
C ASP A 856 -27.04 2.27 -15.10
#